data_AF-A0A432M621-F1
#
_entry.id   AF-A0A432M621-F1
#
_cell.length_a   1.000
_cell.length_b   1.000
_cell.length_c   1.000
_cell.angle_alpha   90.00
_cell.angle_beta   90.00
_cell.angle_gamma   90.00
#
_symmetry.space_group_name_H-M   'P 1'
#
loop_
_entity.id
_entity.type
_entity.pdbx_description
1 polymer ?
#
loop_
_entity_poly.entity_id
_entity_poly.type
_entity_poly.pdbx_seq_one_letter_code
_entity_poly.pdbx_strand_id
1 'polypeptide(L)'
;MVANRECFSQPAKGHGGLFRCREVDRHVDCSSAYSSTYYWEVLSGYRGVLAEGIGLIVSTAIGCRRFAALQRCHSTVIPRHLYVVPAVRLRGRELLHWRSRPRRQTAQPRCRALARRFFFAECTQSRQRCCTAVSAEESNMLNRLRIKLLMTAMSLAAVDSWAAPTNDAAMVGLHHATLLRQGDTVVGPLLSSQPLHVVVALKPRNQDQLDAYMAIPGFKPLTPEQYDAKYAPTQAQADAVANYLRRAGLTDVRVGPNRLMVEASGPVDAVQVAFATHLVQVRTHDGRDGYANASDVQIPAAWQGSVVAVLGMQNVHRLRTYVRSGVRTADPLLPGAVFPHNPTDFPVIYGARNLPSATSVTPGIITAGDMTAAKAHLKLFTAIDGLPSVNVIVVGPGSSDTSANVEWDLDTQAIVGMGGVRSLVLYDGVSLNDPDIYSTLYLALTDQVNLPPIINISLGECENDARASGLVASDVLFQAAQSQGRTFSVASGDSGADECGNGGTTPWYPASSPYVIAVGGTTLSATPVLNSWSGETAWTGGGGSPSTFEPIPSWQRNVAGITNQTYRAVPDIAYDADTNSGALIVTDSSVLGRPAGTPVITPLAGTSLASPIFVGAWVRIIQAKGYNPGFASPKLYALAQSRFYATAFHDITSGNNISTPGGSNGYFAGPGWDYTTGWGSLVADQAVNHIH
;
A
#
# COMPACT_ATOMS: atom_id res chain seq x y z
N MET A 1 -36.18 37.32 -36.27
CA MET A 1 -36.99 38.49 -35.88
C MET A 1 -37.00 38.57 -34.35
N VAL A 2 -37.15 39.77 -33.76
CA VAL A 2 -37.52 40.09 -32.36
C VAL A 2 -37.03 39.07 -31.29
N ALA A 3 -35.89 39.22 -30.61
CA ALA A 3 -35.32 40.34 -29.83
C ALA A 3 -36.03 40.65 -28.49
N ASN A 4 -35.27 40.71 -27.40
CA ASN A 4 -35.61 41.41 -26.15
C ASN A 4 -34.34 41.83 -25.37
N ARG A 5 -34.47 42.85 -24.51
CA ARG A 5 -33.43 43.47 -23.64
C ARG A 5 -34.14 44.13 -22.41
N GLU A 6 -33.65 45.03 -21.55
CA GLU A 6 -32.39 45.76 -21.17
C GLU A 6 -32.51 45.99 -19.62
N CYS A 7 -31.51 46.31 -18.77
CA CYS A 7 -30.04 46.46 -18.79
C CYS A 7 -29.55 46.41 -17.30
N PHE A 8 -28.32 46.68 -16.84
CA PHE A 8 -27.09 47.23 -17.46
C PHE A 8 -25.85 46.43 -16.97
N SER A 9 -24.70 46.88 -16.43
CA SER A 9 -24.10 48.18 -16.06
C SER A 9 -22.55 48.09 -16.05
N GLN A 10 -21.83 49.21 -16.14
CA GLN A 10 -20.36 49.27 -16.02
C GLN A 10 -19.89 50.58 -15.34
N PRO A 11 -18.66 50.61 -14.78
CA PRO A 11 -17.79 51.79 -14.75
C PRO A 11 -16.72 51.71 -15.86
N ALA A 12 -16.50 52.81 -16.59
CA ALA A 12 -15.59 52.84 -17.75
C ALA A 12 -14.31 53.68 -17.53
N LYS A 13 -13.21 53.23 -18.16
CA LYS A 13 -11.92 53.92 -18.46
C LYS A 13 -11.08 52.92 -19.29
N GLY A 14 -10.37 53.27 -20.36
CA GLY A 14 -10.30 54.52 -21.12
C GLY A 14 -9.18 54.44 -22.18
N HIS A 15 -9.25 55.26 -23.24
CA HIS A 15 -8.33 55.29 -24.40
C HIS A 15 -8.40 54.06 -25.33
N GLY A 16 -8.07 54.27 -26.61
CA GLY A 16 -8.25 53.27 -27.67
C GLY A 16 -7.07 53.19 -28.64
N GLY A 17 -7.10 52.15 -29.49
CA GLY A 17 -6.15 51.91 -30.58
C GLY A 17 -6.88 51.41 -31.82
N LEU A 18 -6.31 51.63 -33.00
CA LEU A 18 -6.99 51.34 -34.28
C LEU A 18 -7.04 49.83 -34.56
N PHE A 19 -8.19 49.36 -35.01
CA PHE A 19 -8.29 48.09 -35.74
C PHE A 19 -7.63 48.23 -37.12
N ARG A 20 -6.85 47.22 -37.51
CA ARG A 20 -6.54 46.92 -38.92
C ARG A 20 -6.76 45.44 -39.18
N CYS A 21 -7.84 45.12 -39.88
CA CYS A 21 -7.94 43.84 -40.58
C CYS A 21 -6.91 43.81 -41.71
N ARG A 22 -6.39 42.62 -42.04
CA ARG A 22 -5.66 42.39 -43.27
C ARG A 22 -6.08 41.05 -43.85
N GLU A 23 -6.80 41.09 -44.95
CA GLU A 23 -7.04 39.92 -45.79
C GLU A 23 -5.71 39.43 -46.37
N VAL A 24 -5.56 38.11 -46.47
CA VAL A 24 -4.61 37.47 -47.39
C VAL A 24 -5.44 36.43 -48.13
N ASP A 25 -5.62 36.66 -49.42
CA ASP A 25 -6.49 35.83 -50.26
C ASP A 25 -5.78 34.53 -50.69
N ARG A 26 -6.57 33.61 -51.25
CA ARG A 26 -6.20 32.26 -51.64
C ARG A 26 -5.09 32.24 -52.68
N HIS A 27 -4.30 31.17 -52.67
CA HIS A 27 -4.01 30.44 -53.90
C HIS A 27 -4.27 28.95 -53.69
N VAL A 28 -4.74 28.30 -54.74
CA VAL A 28 -5.10 26.88 -54.83
C VAL A 28 -4.26 26.28 -55.95
N ASP A 29 -3.78 25.06 -55.78
CA ASP A 29 -3.43 24.21 -56.93
C ASP A 29 -3.81 22.75 -56.68
N CYS A 30 -3.88 21.94 -57.74
CA CYS A 30 -4.85 20.85 -57.86
C CYS A 30 -4.27 19.45 -58.11
N SER A 31 -5.17 18.43 -57.99
CA SER A 31 -5.00 17.01 -58.38
C SER A 31 -4.08 16.18 -57.44
N SER A 32 -4.17 14.86 -57.32
CA SER A 32 -5.14 13.77 -57.63
C SER A 32 -4.50 12.44 -57.13
N ALA A 33 -5.14 11.28 -56.88
CA ALA A 33 -6.53 10.83 -56.71
C ALA A 33 -6.50 9.42 -56.02
N TYR A 34 -7.66 8.73 -55.93
CA TYR A 34 -7.85 7.31 -55.53
C TYR A 34 -7.63 6.89 -54.06
N SER A 35 -8.74 6.50 -53.41
CA SER A 35 -9.06 5.07 -53.25
C SER A 35 -10.57 4.86 -53.36
N SER A 36 -11.05 3.64 -53.60
CA SER A 36 -12.43 3.36 -54.02
C SER A 36 -13.22 2.54 -52.99
N THR A 37 -14.44 2.98 -52.69
CA THR A 37 -15.42 2.25 -51.87
C THR A 37 -15.88 0.96 -52.53
N TYR A 38 -16.10 -0.09 -51.74
CA TYR A 38 -17.01 -1.19 -52.08
C TYR A 38 -17.97 -1.43 -50.91
N TYR A 39 -19.26 -1.27 -51.18
CA TYR A 39 -20.34 -1.72 -50.29
C TYR A 39 -20.80 -3.12 -50.73
N TRP A 40 -21.29 -3.90 -49.76
CA TRP A 40 -22.15 -5.06 -50.02
C TRP A 40 -23.37 -4.97 -49.11
N GLU A 41 -24.53 -4.72 -49.72
CA GLU A 41 -25.82 -4.91 -49.05
C GLU A 41 -26.34 -6.33 -49.32
N VAL A 42 -26.90 -6.97 -48.31
CA VAL A 42 -27.89 -8.05 -48.47
C VAL A 42 -29.02 -7.80 -47.47
N LEU A 43 -30.24 -7.67 -47.98
CA LEU A 43 -31.43 -7.34 -47.19
C LEU A 43 -32.23 -8.61 -46.83
N SER A 44 -32.45 -8.84 -45.54
CA SER A 44 -33.66 -9.45 -44.93
C SER A 44 -33.44 -9.66 -43.43
N GLY A 45 -34.38 -9.42 -42.51
CA GLY A 45 -35.66 -8.72 -42.63
C GLY A 45 -36.90 -9.55 -42.33
N TYR A 46 -37.24 -9.71 -41.04
CA TYR A 46 -38.63 -9.91 -40.58
C TYR A 46 -38.77 -9.52 -39.09
N ARG A 47 -39.96 -9.07 -38.68
CA ARG A 47 -40.36 -8.89 -37.26
C ARG A 47 -41.21 -10.09 -36.84
N GLY A 48 -41.08 -10.53 -35.57
CA GLY A 48 -41.72 -11.75 -35.05
C GLY A 48 -43.17 -11.58 -34.57
N VAL A 49 -43.68 -12.62 -33.91
CA VAL A 49 -44.97 -12.69 -33.17
C VAL A 49 -44.82 -13.66 -31.98
N LEU A 50 -45.70 -13.53 -30.98
CA LEU A 50 -45.75 -14.27 -29.71
C LEU A 50 -46.16 -15.76 -29.87
N ALA A 51 -45.71 -16.60 -28.92
CA ALA A 51 -46.41 -17.81 -28.49
C ALA A 51 -45.98 -18.21 -27.07
N GLU A 52 -46.92 -18.71 -26.26
CA GLU A 52 -46.67 -19.29 -24.93
C GLU A 52 -46.40 -20.81 -25.03
N GLY A 53 -45.65 -21.42 -24.10
CA GLY A 53 -45.34 -22.85 -24.20
C GLY A 53 -44.63 -23.47 -22.99
N ILE A 54 -45.39 -24.15 -22.14
CA ILE A 54 -44.96 -24.88 -20.94
C ILE A 54 -44.10 -26.13 -21.28
N GLY A 55 -43.02 -26.38 -20.53
CA GLY A 55 -42.77 -27.75 -20.01
C GLY A 55 -41.40 -28.43 -20.18
N LEU A 56 -41.07 -29.21 -19.13
CA LEU A 56 -40.15 -30.37 -19.05
C LEU A 56 -38.64 -30.20 -19.35
N ILE A 57 -37.89 -30.17 -18.24
CA ILE A 57 -36.87 -31.17 -17.85
C ILE A 57 -36.50 -32.22 -18.92
N VAL A 58 -35.22 -32.24 -19.32
CA VAL A 58 -34.46 -33.47 -19.61
C VAL A 58 -33.09 -33.37 -18.94
N SER A 59 -32.69 -34.43 -18.23
CA SER A 59 -31.33 -34.59 -17.69
C SER A 59 -30.69 -35.83 -18.30
N THR A 60 -29.47 -35.69 -18.81
CA THR A 60 -28.61 -36.83 -19.20
C THR A 60 -27.15 -36.45 -19.04
N ALA A 61 -26.42 -37.19 -18.20
CA ALA A 61 -24.98 -37.06 -18.02
C ALA A 61 -24.25 -38.28 -18.61
N ILE A 62 -23.32 -38.03 -19.53
CA ILE A 62 -22.33 -38.97 -20.09
C ILE A 62 -21.08 -38.14 -20.39
N GLY A 63 -19.84 -38.56 -20.17
CA GLY A 63 -19.32 -39.79 -19.57
C GLY A 63 -17.81 -39.91 -19.87
N CYS A 64 -17.02 -40.42 -18.92
CA CYS A 64 -15.55 -40.33 -18.95
C CYS A 64 -14.85 -41.02 -20.12
N ARG A 65 -13.64 -40.53 -20.48
CA ARG A 65 -12.47 -41.39 -20.78
C ARG A 65 -11.12 -40.65 -20.62
N ARG A 66 -10.13 -41.36 -20.08
CA ARG A 66 -8.70 -40.99 -20.03
C ARG A 66 -7.93 -41.84 -21.06
N PHE A 67 -6.90 -41.28 -21.72
CA PHE A 67 -5.68 -41.96 -22.20
C PHE A 67 -4.67 -40.82 -22.49
N ALA A 68 -3.61 -40.58 -21.72
CA ALA A 68 -2.42 -41.38 -21.38
C ALA A 68 -1.23 -41.12 -22.33
N ALA A 69 -0.06 -40.89 -21.71
CA ALA A 69 1.15 -40.25 -22.23
C ALA A 69 1.90 -40.96 -23.37
N LEU A 70 2.81 -40.21 -24.01
CA LEU A 70 4.06 -40.75 -24.56
C LEU A 70 5.17 -39.67 -24.59
N GLN A 71 6.35 -40.01 -24.03
CA GLN A 71 7.58 -39.22 -24.18
C GLN A 71 8.34 -39.64 -25.45
N ARG A 72 9.14 -38.74 -26.02
CA ARG A 72 10.47 -39.08 -26.57
C ARG A 72 11.36 -37.85 -26.72
N CYS A 73 12.63 -38.00 -26.36
CA CYS A 73 13.66 -36.98 -26.53
C CYS A 73 14.25 -37.04 -27.95
N HIS A 74 14.76 -35.92 -28.46
CA HIS A 74 15.95 -35.93 -29.31
C HIS A 74 16.67 -34.57 -29.33
N SER A 75 17.95 -34.58 -28.96
CA SER A 75 18.94 -33.58 -29.38
C SER A 75 19.30 -33.83 -30.87
N THR A 76 19.95 -32.96 -31.64
CA THR A 76 21.29 -32.35 -31.40
C THR A 76 21.67 -31.39 -32.56
N VAL A 77 22.76 -30.61 -32.39
CA VAL A 77 23.61 -29.93 -33.42
C VAL A 77 23.20 -28.53 -33.92
N ILE A 78 24.22 -27.67 -34.03
CA ILE A 78 24.25 -26.30 -34.58
C ILE A 78 25.26 -26.28 -35.76
N PRO A 79 25.07 -25.43 -36.78
CA PRO A 79 26.23 -24.74 -37.37
C PRO A 79 26.04 -23.22 -37.52
N ARG A 80 27.16 -22.46 -37.45
CA ARG A 80 27.25 -21.03 -37.81
C ARG A 80 27.96 -20.87 -39.15
N HIS A 81 27.51 -19.97 -40.03
CA HIS A 81 28.26 -19.37 -41.15
C HIS A 81 27.44 -18.18 -41.72
N LEU A 82 27.97 -17.18 -42.42
CA LEU A 82 29.29 -16.50 -42.41
C LEU A 82 29.09 -15.09 -43.09
N TYR A 83 30.05 -14.16 -42.97
CA TYR A 83 30.02 -12.86 -43.65
C TYR A 83 30.25 -12.94 -45.16
N VAL A 84 29.60 -12.03 -45.92
CA VAL A 84 30.04 -11.58 -47.26
C VAL A 84 29.87 -10.07 -47.37
N VAL A 85 30.83 -9.40 -48.03
CA VAL A 85 30.82 -7.96 -48.37
C VAL A 85 31.34 -7.80 -49.81
N PRO A 86 30.75 -6.91 -50.62
CA PRO A 86 31.47 -6.23 -51.69
C PRO A 86 31.56 -4.71 -51.43
N ALA A 87 32.65 -4.10 -51.88
CA ALA A 87 32.89 -2.65 -51.78
C ALA A 87 33.62 -2.14 -53.02
N VAL A 88 33.33 -0.90 -53.45
CA VAL A 88 34.11 -0.01 -54.36
C VAL A 88 33.31 1.32 -54.42
N ARG A 89 33.82 2.49 -53.99
CA ARG A 89 34.84 3.37 -54.60
C ARG A 89 34.35 4.02 -55.93
N LEU A 90 34.58 5.30 -56.25
CA LEU A 90 35.23 6.44 -55.56
C LEU A 90 34.96 7.77 -56.31
N ARG A 91 35.46 8.90 -55.75
CA ARG A 91 35.58 10.28 -56.33
C ARG A 91 34.28 11.13 -56.28
N GLY A 92 34.27 12.38 -55.81
CA GLY A 92 35.19 13.10 -54.89
C GLY A 92 35.67 14.50 -55.35
N ARG A 93 36.35 15.20 -54.42
CA ARG A 93 37.14 16.46 -54.58
C ARG A 93 36.36 17.79 -54.66
N GLU A 94 36.84 18.94 -54.16
CA GLU A 94 37.98 19.27 -53.25
C GLU A 94 37.95 20.73 -52.73
N LEU A 95 38.63 21.00 -51.60
CA LEU A 95 39.38 22.25 -51.25
C LEU A 95 38.59 23.57 -51.07
N LEU A 96 39.01 24.61 -50.32
CA LEU A 96 40.17 24.93 -49.43
C LEU A 96 39.61 25.69 -48.18
N HIS A 97 40.29 25.89 -47.04
CA HIS A 97 41.66 26.41 -46.87
C HIS A 97 42.45 25.82 -45.67
N TRP A 98 43.74 26.17 -45.63
CA TRP A 98 44.83 25.54 -44.86
C TRP A 98 46.05 26.52 -44.88
N ARG A 99 47.06 26.54 -43.98
CA ARG A 99 47.37 25.75 -42.77
C ARG A 99 48.57 26.36 -42.02
N SER A 100 48.55 26.57 -40.68
CA SER A 100 49.82 26.71 -39.93
C SER A 100 49.79 26.44 -38.40
N ARG A 101 50.86 25.77 -37.96
CA ARG A 101 51.53 25.73 -36.64
C ARG A 101 53.00 26.13 -36.95
N PRO A 102 53.93 26.51 -36.01
CA PRO A 102 54.05 25.95 -34.64
C PRO A 102 54.64 26.87 -33.54
N ARG A 103 54.73 26.34 -32.29
CA ARG A 103 55.95 26.36 -31.45
C ARG A 103 55.89 25.29 -30.34
N ARG A 104 57.02 25.07 -29.64
CA ARG A 104 57.24 24.02 -28.61
C ARG A 104 57.50 24.66 -27.23
N GLN A 105 57.17 23.95 -26.14
CA GLN A 105 57.70 23.98 -24.74
C GLN A 105 56.56 23.63 -23.75
N THR A 106 56.71 22.90 -22.63
CA THR A 106 57.78 21.99 -22.15
C THR A 106 57.18 20.92 -21.20
N ALA A 107 57.98 20.01 -20.65
CA ALA A 107 57.53 18.81 -19.92
C ALA A 107 57.02 19.02 -18.46
N GLN A 108 56.33 17.99 -17.96
CA GLN A 108 56.12 17.62 -16.54
C GLN A 108 57.46 17.27 -15.82
N PRO A 109 57.51 16.94 -14.49
CA PRO A 109 56.54 17.13 -13.38
C PRO A 109 57.16 17.75 -12.09
N ARG A 110 56.36 17.83 -11.00
CA ARG A 110 56.69 17.63 -9.55
C ARG A 110 56.45 18.79 -8.55
N CYS A 111 55.74 18.41 -7.48
CA CYS A 111 55.95 18.71 -6.05
C CYS A 111 56.01 20.16 -5.50
N ARG A 112 55.04 20.47 -4.62
CA ARG A 112 55.21 20.83 -3.18
C ARG A 112 53.82 20.79 -2.49
N ALA A 113 53.66 20.73 -1.16
CA ALA A 113 54.20 19.85 -0.10
C ALA A 113 53.82 20.44 1.27
N LEU A 114 53.32 19.63 2.22
CA LEU A 114 53.50 19.85 3.68
C LEU A 114 53.12 18.60 4.51
N ALA A 115 53.62 18.56 5.75
CA ALA A 115 53.77 17.38 6.62
C ALA A 115 52.44 16.90 7.29
N ARG A 116 52.32 15.75 7.98
CA ARG A 116 53.28 15.08 8.91
C ARG A 116 53.16 13.53 8.98
N ARG A 117 54.29 12.93 9.42
CA ARG A 117 54.54 11.62 10.06
C ARG A 117 53.33 10.69 10.34
N PHE A 118 53.46 9.41 10.02
CA PHE A 118 54.02 8.39 10.94
C PHE A 118 54.71 7.25 10.16
N PHE A 119 55.45 6.38 10.85
CA PHE A 119 56.31 5.34 10.25
C PHE A 119 55.73 3.94 10.46
N PHE A 120 55.81 3.11 9.43
CA PHE A 120 55.87 1.65 9.52
C PHE A 120 57.15 1.20 8.79
N ALA A 121 57.69 0.03 9.15
CA ALA A 121 58.84 -0.56 8.48
C ALA A 121 58.62 -2.07 8.28
N GLU A 122 58.47 -2.47 7.03
CA GLU A 122 58.60 -3.87 6.59
C GLU A 122 60.08 -4.22 6.40
N CYS A 123 60.40 -5.52 6.27
CA CYS A 123 61.52 -5.94 5.43
C CYS A 123 61.28 -7.34 4.86
N THR A 124 61.73 -7.60 3.63
CA THR A 124 61.27 -8.72 2.79
C THR A 124 62.38 -9.65 2.31
N GLN A 125 62.09 -10.95 2.35
CA GLN A 125 62.62 -12.08 1.54
C GLN A 125 63.98 -11.99 0.81
N SER A 126 64.78 -13.06 0.95
CA SER A 126 65.48 -13.68 -0.20
C SER A 126 65.66 -15.20 -0.03
N ARG A 127 65.94 -15.91 -1.12
CA ARG A 127 65.87 -17.38 -1.28
C ARG A 127 67.18 -18.10 -0.91
N GLN A 128 67.10 -19.37 -0.47
CA GLN A 128 67.58 -20.55 -1.23
C GLN A 128 67.29 -21.93 -0.56
N ARG A 129 67.70 -23.03 -1.22
CA ARG A 129 67.28 -24.44 -1.02
C ARG A 129 68.03 -25.19 0.10
N CYS A 130 67.43 -26.23 0.71
CA CYS A 130 67.87 -27.66 0.54
C CYS A 130 67.12 -28.70 1.42
N CYS A 131 66.72 -29.81 0.77
CA CYS A 131 66.68 -31.24 1.20
C CYS A 131 65.97 -31.76 2.48
N THR A 132 65.54 -33.04 2.39
CA THR A 132 65.04 -33.98 3.45
C THR A 132 63.87 -33.50 4.34
N ALA A 133 62.66 -34.08 4.38
CA ALA A 133 62.10 -35.41 4.06
C ALA A 133 62.35 -36.53 5.10
N VAL A 134 61.29 -36.98 5.78
CA VAL A 134 60.77 -38.37 5.92
C VAL A 134 59.52 -38.38 6.83
N SER A 135 58.60 -39.32 6.61
CA SER A 135 57.35 -39.53 7.37
C SER A 135 57.09 -41.00 7.67
N ALA A 136 56.53 -41.31 8.84
CA ALA A 136 55.85 -42.56 9.25
C ALA A 136 55.10 -42.25 10.58
N GLU A 137 53.90 -42.73 10.93
CA GLU A 137 53.34 -44.11 10.87
C GLU A 137 54.06 -45.07 11.85
N GLU A 138 53.40 -45.89 12.67
CA GLU A 138 51.96 -46.11 12.93
C GLU A 138 51.73 -46.85 14.28
N SER A 139 50.46 -47.21 14.58
CA SER A 139 50.02 -48.47 15.25
C SER A 139 49.19 -48.43 16.57
N ASN A 140 47.91 -48.78 16.41
CA ASN A 140 47.13 -49.81 17.14
C ASN A 140 46.98 -49.88 18.67
N MET A 141 45.74 -49.56 19.09
CA MET A 141 44.77 -50.45 19.77
C MET A 141 44.93 -50.94 21.24
N LEU A 142 43.80 -50.74 21.95
CA LEU A 142 43.10 -51.65 22.88
C LEU A 142 43.46 -51.75 24.39
N ASN A 143 42.38 -51.55 25.17
CA ASN A 143 41.96 -52.31 26.36
C ASN A 143 42.70 -52.19 27.72
N ARG A 144 42.03 -51.43 28.60
CA ARG A 144 41.36 -51.90 29.85
C ARG A 144 42.14 -52.04 31.16
N LEU A 145 41.33 -51.80 32.21
CA LEU A 145 41.46 -52.12 33.63
C LEU A 145 42.45 -51.33 34.51
N ARG A 146 41.86 -50.54 35.42
CA ARG A 146 42.04 -50.54 36.89
C ARG A 146 43.50 -50.66 37.40
N ILE A 147 43.94 -49.76 38.28
CA ILE A 147 43.59 -49.81 39.71
C ILE A 147 43.55 -48.41 40.36
N LYS A 148 42.75 -48.24 41.42
CA LYS A 148 42.70 -47.04 42.27
C LYS A 148 43.68 -47.16 43.44
N LEU A 149 44.36 -46.08 43.85
CA LEU A 149 44.28 -45.49 45.20
C LEU A 149 45.12 -44.19 45.32
N LEU A 150 45.06 -43.55 46.50
CA LEU A 150 45.74 -42.30 46.93
C LEU A 150 45.23 -40.98 46.29
N MET A 151 45.14 -39.86 47.02
CA MET A 151 44.91 -39.71 48.48
C MET A 151 44.29 -38.35 48.83
N THR A 152 43.65 -38.30 50.00
CA THR A 152 43.33 -37.14 50.88
C THR A 152 43.30 -35.69 50.34
N ALA A 153 42.09 -35.11 50.43
CA ALA A 153 41.76 -33.83 51.04
C ALA A 153 42.38 -32.51 50.53
N MET A 154 41.51 -31.64 49.98
CA MET A 154 41.55 -30.20 50.21
C MET A 154 40.15 -29.58 50.10
N SER A 155 39.99 -28.38 50.70
CA SER A 155 38.85 -27.45 50.56
C SER A 155 37.47 -27.92 51.02
N LEU A 156 37.06 -27.44 52.21
CA LEU A 156 35.66 -27.01 52.37
C LEU A 156 35.44 -25.79 51.46
N ALA A 157 34.73 -25.99 50.37
CA ALA A 157 33.90 -24.96 49.79
C ALA A 157 32.45 -25.36 50.05
N ALA A 158 31.66 -24.47 50.64
CA ALA A 158 30.21 -24.62 50.58
C ALA A 158 29.81 -24.44 49.11
N VAL A 159 29.57 -25.54 48.41
CA VAL A 159 28.76 -25.50 47.19
C VAL A 159 27.32 -25.25 47.61
N ASP A 160 27.05 -23.99 47.95
CA ASP A 160 25.71 -23.43 47.84
C ASP A 160 25.26 -23.75 46.43
N SER A 161 24.39 -24.76 46.32
CA SER A 161 23.86 -25.22 45.05
C SER A 161 22.87 -24.17 44.56
N TRP A 162 23.41 -23.08 44.02
CA TRP A 162 22.73 -22.20 43.07
C TRP A 162 22.47 -23.05 41.81
N ALA A 163 21.52 -23.99 41.94
CA ALA A 163 20.67 -24.36 40.84
C ALA A 163 20.09 -23.04 40.34
N ALA A 164 20.68 -22.50 39.27
CA ALA A 164 20.13 -21.33 38.60
C ALA A 164 18.65 -21.64 38.34
N PRO A 165 17.72 -20.74 38.71
CA PRO A 165 16.32 -20.97 38.41
C PRO A 165 16.14 -20.88 36.90
N THR A 166 16.31 -22.03 36.23
CA THR A 166 15.78 -22.33 34.90
C THR A 166 14.27 -22.40 35.04
N ASN A 167 13.69 -21.24 35.32
CA ASN A 167 12.31 -20.93 35.02
C ASN A 167 12.24 -20.88 33.49
N ASP A 168 12.26 -22.06 32.88
CA ASP A 168 11.70 -22.28 31.55
C ASP A 168 10.23 -21.87 31.67
N ALA A 169 9.98 -20.60 31.40
CA ALA A 169 8.67 -20.00 31.59
C ALA A 169 7.70 -20.74 30.68
N ALA A 170 6.72 -21.43 31.26
CA ALA A 170 5.79 -22.28 30.53
C ALA A 170 5.29 -21.54 29.27
N MET A 171 5.61 -22.08 28.10
CA MET A 171 5.28 -21.44 26.83
C MET A 171 3.84 -21.79 26.44
N VAL A 172 3.19 -20.87 25.75
CA VAL A 172 1.79 -21.00 25.28
C VAL A 172 1.66 -20.47 23.86
N GLY A 173 0.85 -21.15 23.05
CA GLY A 173 0.54 -20.69 21.68
C GLY A 173 -0.10 -19.31 21.66
N LEU A 174 0.32 -18.52 20.66
CA LEU A 174 -0.19 -17.18 20.36
C LEU A 174 -0.77 -17.15 18.94
N HIS A 175 0.02 -17.60 17.96
CA HIS A 175 -0.36 -17.73 16.55
C HIS A 175 -0.10 -19.16 16.07
N HIS A 176 -0.85 -19.62 15.07
CA HIS A 176 -0.63 -20.94 14.48
C HIS A 176 0.48 -20.92 13.41
N ALA A 177 0.91 -22.11 12.95
CA ALA A 177 1.69 -22.24 11.73
C ALA A 177 1.05 -21.47 10.55
N THR A 178 1.86 -20.74 9.78
CA THR A 178 1.36 -19.96 8.63
C THR A 178 0.78 -20.89 7.57
N LEU A 179 -0.46 -20.61 7.14
CA LEU A 179 -1.10 -21.30 6.03
C LEU A 179 -0.50 -20.80 4.71
N LEU A 180 0.13 -21.70 3.94
CA LEU A 180 0.70 -21.38 2.63
C LEU A 180 -0.37 -21.43 1.53
N ARG A 181 -0.25 -20.58 0.51
CA ARG A 181 -1.16 -20.51 -0.64
C ARG A 181 -0.95 -21.67 -1.60
N GLN A 182 -1.96 -22.00 -2.41
CA GLN A 182 -1.85 -23.06 -3.40
C GLN A 182 -0.78 -22.70 -4.45
N GLY A 183 0.31 -23.47 -4.50
CA GLY A 183 1.46 -23.23 -5.38
C GLY A 183 2.70 -22.73 -4.65
N ASP A 184 2.59 -22.30 -3.40
CA ASP A 184 3.73 -22.09 -2.51
C ASP A 184 4.43 -23.43 -2.23
N THR A 185 5.76 -23.39 -2.08
CA THR A 185 6.57 -24.58 -1.84
C THR A 185 7.63 -24.32 -0.76
N VAL A 186 7.70 -25.18 0.25
CA VAL A 186 8.78 -25.16 1.25
C VAL A 186 10.06 -25.67 0.59
N VAL A 187 11.11 -24.84 0.61
CA VAL A 187 12.41 -25.11 -0.03
C VAL A 187 13.39 -25.75 0.95
N GLY A 188 13.29 -25.42 2.25
CA GLY A 188 14.16 -25.91 3.30
C GLY A 188 13.99 -25.13 4.61
N PRO A 189 14.82 -25.41 5.64
CA PRO A 189 14.90 -24.54 6.82
C PRO A 189 15.40 -23.15 6.44
N LEU A 190 14.94 -22.12 7.15
CA LEU A 190 15.47 -20.77 6.97
C LEU A 190 16.91 -20.69 7.52
N LEU A 191 17.77 -19.87 6.91
CA LEU A 191 19.18 -19.75 7.31
C LEU A 191 19.30 -19.21 8.73
N SER A 192 19.91 -19.98 9.65
CA SER A 192 19.98 -19.64 11.08
C SER A 192 20.59 -18.27 11.39
N SER A 193 21.55 -17.81 10.58
CA SER A 193 22.22 -16.51 10.72
C SER A 193 21.56 -15.36 9.94
N GLN A 194 20.44 -15.59 9.25
CA GLN A 194 19.70 -14.52 8.59
C GLN A 194 19.11 -13.58 9.65
N PRO A 195 19.26 -12.25 9.52
CA PRO A 195 18.61 -11.30 10.41
C PRO A 195 17.11 -11.21 10.10
N LEU A 196 16.30 -11.19 11.14
CA LEU A 196 14.87 -10.86 11.11
C LEU A 196 14.57 -9.66 11.99
N HIS A 197 13.63 -8.83 11.56
CA HIS A 197 12.98 -7.80 12.36
C HIS A 197 11.72 -8.41 12.98
N VAL A 198 11.55 -8.25 14.29
CA VAL A 198 10.45 -8.84 15.08
C VAL A 198 9.80 -7.76 15.92
N VAL A 199 8.47 -7.72 15.91
CA VAL A 199 7.68 -6.75 16.69
C VAL A 199 6.71 -7.48 17.62
N VAL A 200 6.79 -7.20 18.91
CA VAL A 200 5.85 -7.68 19.93
C VAL A 200 4.82 -6.58 20.22
N ALA A 201 3.58 -6.82 19.82
CA ALA A 201 2.45 -5.92 20.03
C ALA A 201 1.84 -6.12 21.43
N LEU A 202 1.59 -5.04 22.16
CA LEU A 202 1.15 -5.06 23.57
C LEU A 202 -0.27 -4.52 23.77
N LYS A 203 -1.04 -5.22 24.60
CA LYS A 203 -2.44 -4.94 24.94
C LYS A 203 -2.57 -3.66 25.78
N PRO A 204 -3.50 -2.75 25.46
CA PRO A 204 -3.80 -1.65 26.35
C PRO A 204 -4.39 -2.18 27.67
N ARG A 205 -4.10 -1.47 28.76
CA ARG A 205 -4.76 -1.65 30.06
C ARG A 205 -6.17 -1.07 30.00
N ASN A 206 -7.06 -1.61 30.83
CA ASN A 206 -8.39 -1.06 31.06
C ASN A 206 -9.26 -0.99 29.78
N GLN A 207 -9.17 -1.99 28.90
CA GLN A 207 -9.90 -2.09 27.62
C GLN A 207 -11.38 -1.69 27.74
N ASP A 208 -12.11 -2.33 28.65
CA ASP A 208 -13.54 -2.05 28.91
C ASP A 208 -13.82 -0.57 29.24
N GLN A 209 -12.86 0.12 29.87
CA GLN A 209 -12.98 1.55 30.20
C GLN A 209 -12.64 2.47 29.02
N LEU A 210 -11.83 2.00 28.07
CA LEU A 210 -11.53 2.71 26.82
C LEU A 210 -12.73 2.59 25.87
N ASP A 211 -13.28 1.39 25.73
CA ASP A 211 -14.46 1.11 24.91
C ASP A 211 -15.68 1.85 25.46
N ALA A 212 -15.93 1.78 26.77
CA ALA A 212 -16.99 2.56 27.43
C ALA A 212 -16.78 4.07 27.34
N TYR A 213 -15.55 4.57 27.22
CA TYR A 213 -15.27 5.99 27.03
C TYR A 213 -15.58 6.46 25.61
N MET A 214 -15.14 5.71 24.59
CA MET A 214 -15.43 6.00 23.18
C MET A 214 -16.90 5.80 22.82
N ALA A 215 -17.62 4.95 23.55
CA ALA A 215 -19.07 4.75 23.39
C ALA A 215 -19.92 5.94 23.88
N ILE A 216 -19.35 6.93 24.57
CA ILE A 216 -20.07 8.13 25.00
C ILE A 216 -20.37 9.01 23.78
N PRO A 217 -21.66 9.36 23.50
CA PRO A 217 -21.99 10.27 22.41
C PRO A 217 -21.31 11.63 22.58
N GLY A 218 -20.48 12.01 21.60
CA GLY A 218 -19.69 13.25 21.68
C GLY A 218 -18.57 13.21 22.72
N PHE A 219 -17.96 12.04 22.98
CA PHE A 219 -16.76 11.93 23.81
C PHE A 219 -15.66 12.89 23.34
N LYS A 220 -14.86 13.39 24.28
CA LYS A 220 -13.75 14.31 23.97
C LYS A 220 -12.53 13.51 23.55
N PRO A 221 -11.86 13.84 22.42
CA PRO A 221 -10.56 13.27 22.09
C PRO A 221 -9.58 13.37 23.25
N LEU A 222 -8.90 12.26 23.55
CA LEU A 222 -7.80 12.20 24.50
C LEU A 222 -6.55 12.85 23.89
N THR A 223 -5.71 13.47 24.71
CA THR A 223 -4.31 13.70 24.29
C THR A 223 -3.52 12.39 24.35
N PRO A 224 -2.40 12.26 23.62
CA PRO A 224 -1.53 11.09 23.74
C PRO A 224 -1.14 10.79 25.20
N GLU A 225 -0.84 11.80 26.00
CA GLU A 225 -0.44 11.67 27.42
C GLU A 225 -1.59 11.14 28.29
N GLN A 226 -2.83 11.54 28.00
CA GLN A 226 -4.02 11.05 28.69
C GLN A 226 -4.30 9.58 28.34
N TYR A 227 -4.13 9.21 27.08
CA TYR A 227 -4.16 7.82 26.65
C TYR A 227 -3.05 7.01 27.34
N ASP A 228 -1.84 7.54 27.38
CA ASP A 228 -0.66 6.90 27.95
C ASP A 228 -0.78 6.60 29.45
N ALA A 229 -1.28 7.59 30.21
CA ALA A 229 -1.45 7.43 31.64
C ALA A 229 -2.49 6.33 31.98
N LYS A 230 -3.61 6.28 31.25
CA LYS A 230 -4.75 5.44 31.60
C LYS A 230 -4.79 4.08 30.89
N TYR A 231 -4.40 4.02 29.62
CA TYR A 231 -4.64 2.86 28.74
C TYR A 231 -3.38 2.23 28.15
N ALA A 232 -2.31 2.97 27.87
CA ALA A 232 -1.06 2.34 27.41
C ALA A 232 -0.49 1.35 28.46
N PRO A 233 0.23 0.28 28.06
CA PRO A 233 0.94 -0.65 28.96
C PRO A 233 1.79 0.04 30.02
N THR A 234 2.01 -0.64 31.16
CA THR A 234 3.02 -0.17 32.13
C THR A 234 4.43 -0.34 31.58
N GLN A 235 5.36 0.51 32.03
CA GLN A 235 6.78 0.35 31.74
C GLN A 235 7.29 -1.05 32.14
N ALA A 236 6.84 -1.58 33.27
CA ALA A 236 7.22 -2.92 33.75
C ALA A 236 6.78 -4.07 32.80
N GLN A 237 5.62 -3.95 32.13
CA GLN A 237 5.19 -4.94 31.12
C GLN A 237 6.08 -4.89 29.88
N ALA A 238 6.37 -3.69 29.36
CA ALA A 238 7.23 -3.53 28.19
C ALA A 238 8.70 -3.89 28.47
N ASP A 239 9.22 -3.54 29.65
CA ASP A 239 10.56 -3.92 30.11
C ASP A 239 10.69 -5.43 30.33
N ALA A 240 9.64 -6.12 30.78
CA ALA A 240 9.66 -7.57 30.92
C ALA A 240 9.84 -8.27 29.56
N VAL A 241 9.16 -7.76 28.52
CA VAL A 241 9.33 -8.22 27.13
C VAL A 241 10.71 -7.86 26.59
N ALA A 242 11.10 -6.58 26.67
CA ALA A 242 12.39 -6.13 26.15
C ALA A 242 13.59 -6.85 26.79
N ASN A 243 13.53 -7.11 28.11
CA ASN A 243 14.57 -7.85 28.80
C ASN A 243 14.54 -9.37 28.53
N TYR A 244 13.39 -9.94 28.12
CA TYR A 244 13.34 -11.31 27.62
C TYR A 244 14.00 -11.42 26.25
N LEU A 245 13.64 -10.56 25.29
CA LEU A 245 14.21 -10.57 23.93
C LEU A 245 15.75 -10.44 23.96
N ARG A 246 16.27 -9.53 24.80
CA ARG A 246 17.73 -9.39 25.05
C ARG A 246 18.38 -10.66 25.60
N ARG A 247 17.70 -11.41 26.50
CA ARG A 247 18.20 -12.69 27.03
C ARG A 247 18.12 -13.83 26.02
N ALA A 248 17.16 -13.78 25.09
CA ALA A 248 17.02 -14.74 24.00
C ALA A 248 18.02 -14.49 22.84
N GLY A 249 18.83 -13.44 22.91
CA GLY A 249 19.89 -13.15 21.94
C GLY A 249 19.53 -12.11 20.87
N LEU A 250 18.36 -11.47 20.96
CA LEU A 250 17.98 -10.39 20.05
C LEU A 250 18.68 -9.07 20.42
N THR A 251 19.09 -8.32 19.39
CA THR A 251 19.71 -7.00 19.46
C THR A 251 18.69 -5.90 19.19
N ASP A 252 19.13 -4.64 19.33
CA ASP A 252 18.37 -3.44 18.93
C ASP A 252 16.98 -3.33 19.57
N VAL A 253 16.82 -3.96 20.73
CA VAL A 253 15.54 -4.12 21.42
C VAL A 253 15.07 -2.79 22.00
N ARG A 254 14.00 -2.22 21.45
CA ARG A 254 13.47 -0.88 21.75
C ARG A 254 12.02 -0.96 22.22
N VAL A 255 11.73 -0.29 23.33
CA VAL A 255 10.36 -0.05 23.80
C VAL A 255 9.89 1.25 23.16
N GLY A 256 8.76 1.22 22.46
CA GLY A 256 8.19 2.42 21.85
C GLY A 256 7.62 3.41 22.89
N PRO A 257 7.46 4.72 22.55
CA PRO A 257 7.05 5.75 23.51
C PRO A 257 5.77 5.44 24.32
N ASN A 258 4.67 5.05 23.65
CA ASN A 258 3.42 4.66 24.32
C ASN A 258 3.38 3.18 24.74
N ARG A 259 4.50 2.45 24.60
CA ARG A 259 4.68 1.08 25.10
C ARG A 259 3.71 0.03 24.53
N LEU A 260 2.89 0.35 23.51
CA LEU A 260 2.09 -0.63 22.76
C LEU A 260 2.96 -1.54 21.86
N MET A 261 4.26 -1.27 21.76
CA MET A 261 5.20 -1.97 20.89
C MET A 261 6.55 -2.17 21.58
N VAL A 262 7.12 -3.37 21.41
CA VAL A 262 8.55 -3.65 21.61
C VAL A 262 9.10 -4.26 20.33
N GLU A 263 9.98 -3.54 19.65
CA GLU A 263 10.67 -3.98 18.42
C GLU A 263 12.07 -4.53 18.76
N ALA A 264 12.56 -5.46 17.94
CA ALA A 264 13.87 -6.09 18.09
C ALA A 264 14.37 -6.68 16.76
N SER A 265 15.68 -6.86 16.64
CA SER A 265 16.29 -7.59 15.51
C SER A 265 17.09 -8.80 16.02
N GLY A 266 17.24 -9.85 15.22
CA GLY A 266 18.10 -10.97 15.62
C GLY A 266 18.25 -12.06 14.56
N PRO A 267 19.21 -12.98 14.73
CA PRO A 267 19.34 -14.14 13.86
C PRO A 267 18.16 -15.11 14.04
N VAL A 268 17.82 -15.85 12.98
CA VAL A 268 16.74 -16.85 12.94
C VAL A 268 16.84 -17.90 14.05
N ASP A 269 18.03 -18.31 14.48
CA ASP A 269 18.17 -19.25 15.61
C ASP A 269 17.70 -18.63 16.95
N ALA A 270 18.12 -17.40 17.27
CA ALA A 270 17.64 -16.65 18.43
C ALA A 270 16.12 -16.42 18.38
N VAL A 271 15.57 -16.06 17.21
CA VAL A 271 14.12 -15.84 17.04
C VAL A 271 13.32 -17.13 17.24
N GLN A 272 13.75 -18.25 16.65
CA GLN A 272 13.11 -19.56 16.84
C GLN A 272 13.09 -20.00 18.30
N VAL A 273 14.18 -19.75 19.05
CA VAL A 273 14.25 -20.01 20.49
C VAL A 273 13.35 -19.06 21.29
N ALA A 274 13.35 -17.77 20.97
CA ALA A 274 12.56 -16.74 21.67
C ALA A 274 11.04 -16.97 21.61
N PHE A 275 10.55 -17.63 20.55
CA PHE A 275 9.12 -17.86 20.35
C PHE A 275 8.76 -19.35 20.16
N ALA A 276 9.66 -20.26 20.55
CA ALA A 276 9.53 -21.72 20.45
C ALA A 276 8.88 -22.20 19.14
N THR A 277 9.39 -21.68 18.01
CA THR A 277 8.81 -21.89 16.67
C THR A 277 9.87 -22.30 15.65
N HIS A 278 9.45 -22.79 14.49
CA HIS A 278 10.35 -23.22 13.40
C HIS A 278 10.09 -22.44 12.12
N LEU A 279 11.14 -21.81 11.56
CA LEU A 279 11.03 -20.99 10.35
C LEU A 279 11.60 -21.73 9.14
N VAL A 280 10.84 -21.72 8.04
CA VAL A 280 11.20 -22.37 6.77
C VAL A 280 11.29 -21.35 5.64
N GLN A 281 12.21 -21.57 4.71
CA GLN A 281 12.25 -20.84 3.45
C GLN A 281 11.15 -21.36 2.52
N VAL A 282 10.41 -20.44 1.91
CA VAL A 282 9.31 -20.71 0.98
C VAL A 282 9.59 -20.03 -0.35
N ARG A 283 9.41 -20.76 -1.45
CA ARG A 283 9.23 -20.20 -2.79
C ARG A 283 7.74 -20.06 -3.02
N THR A 284 7.25 -18.83 -3.07
CA THR A 284 5.82 -18.53 -3.21
C THR A 284 5.31 -18.76 -4.63
N HIS A 285 3.99 -18.84 -4.79
CA HIS A 285 3.32 -19.04 -6.06
C HIS A 285 3.53 -17.90 -7.09
N ASP A 286 3.81 -16.67 -6.62
CA ASP A 286 4.24 -15.53 -7.44
C ASP A 286 5.75 -15.55 -7.77
N GLY A 287 6.46 -16.61 -7.37
CA GLY A 287 7.85 -16.87 -7.72
C GLY A 287 8.89 -16.20 -6.82
N ARG A 288 8.45 -15.48 -5.78
CA ARG A 288 9.27 -14.75 -4.81
C ARG A 288 9.84 -15.69 -3.74
N ASP A 289 11.04 -15.40 -3.26
CA ASP A 289 11.57 -16.05 -2.05
C ASP A 289 11.06 -15.33 -0.79
N GLY A 290 10.58 -16.10 0.18
CA GLY A 290 10.12 -15.63 1.47
C GLY A 290 10.34 -16.68 2.56
N TYR A 291 9.73 -16.45 3.73
CA TYR A 291 9.76 -17.38 4.84
C TYR A 291 8.44 -17.40 5.61
N ALA A 292 8.22 -18.49 6.35
CA ALA A 292 7.02 -18.72 7.14
C ALA A 292 7.34 -19.56 8.38
N ASN A 293 6.54 -19.41 9.44
CA ASN A 293 6.57 -20.32 10.58
C ASN A 293 5.82 -21.61 10.25
N ALA A 294 6.54 -22.74 10.26
CA ALA A 294 6.03 -24.08 10.02
C ALA A 294 5.45 -24.75 11.28
N SER A 295 5.54 -24.08 12.43
CA SER A 295 4.89 -24.46 13.68
C SER A 295 4.28 -23.21 14.33
N ASP A 296 3.42 -23.43 15.32
CA ASP A 296 2.84 -22.35 16.12
C ASP A 296 3.93 -21.43 16.73
N VAL A 297 3.57 -20.16 16.89
CA VAL A 297 4.37 -19.13 17.57
C VAL A 297 3.93 -19.11 19.03
N GLN A 298 4.87 -19.19 19.96
CA GLN A 298 4.59 -19.24 21.39
C GLN A 298 5.21 -18.07 22.15
N ILE A 299 4.65 -17.75 23.31
CA ILE A 299 5.16 -16.76 24.26
C ILE A 299 5.17 -17.33 25.69
N PRO A 300 5.94 -16.75 26.62
CA PRO A 300 5.81 -17.05 28.04
C PRO A 300 4.38 -16.85 28.56
N ALA A 301 3.82 -17.82 29.29
CA ALA A 301 2.43 -17.79 29.79
C ALA A 301 2.08 -16.52 30.59
N ALA A 302 3.05 -15.95 31.30
CA ALA A 302 2.90 -14.69 32.03
C ALA A 302 2.47 -13.49 31.15
N TRP A 303 2.56 -13.61 29.82
CA TRP A 303 2.26 -12.55 28.87
C TRP A 303 0.89 -12.66 28.18
N GLN A 304 0.10 -13.72 28.41
CA GLN A 304 -1.21 -13.89 27.74
C GLN A 304 -2.15 -12.68 27.93
N GLY A 305 -2.11 -12.06 29.13
CA GLY A 305 -2.87 -10.84 29.44
C GLY A 305 -2.21 -9.52 29.00
N SER A 306 -1.05 -9.53 28.35
CA SER A 306 -0.27 -8.33 27.99
C SER A 306 0.20 -8.27 26.53
N VAL A 307 0.36 -9.40 25.83
CA VAL A 307 0.74 -9.45 24.40
C VAL A 307 -0.50 -9.71 23.54
N VAL A 308 -0.54 -9.06 22.37
CA VAL A 308 -1.53 -9.28 21.30
C VAL A 308 -0.97 -10.22 20.23
N ALA A 309 0.24 -9.94 19.74
CA ALA A 309 0.85 -10.61 18.61
C ALA A 309 2.39 -10.56 18.65
N VAL A 310 3.03 -11.47 17.94
CA VAL A 310 4.45 -11.42 17.56
C VAL A 310 4.55 -11.45 16.04
N LEU A 311 4.98 -10.34 15.46
CA LEU A 311 5.04 -10.10 14.01
C LEU A 311 6.46 -10.37 13.49
N GLY A 312 6.60 -10.62 12.19
CA GLY A 312 7.89 -10.96 11.56
C GLY A 312 8.25 -12.45 11.63
N MET A 313 7.27 -13.31 11.94
CA MET A 313 7.41 -14.77 11.87
C MET A 313 7.19 -15.33 10.45
N GLN A 314 6.68 -14.49 9.53
CA GLN A 314 6.39 -14.82 8.14
C GLN A 314 6.58 -13.57 7.24
N ASN A 315 6.80 -13.78 5.94
CA ASN A 315 6.64 -12.75 4.89
C ASN A 315 6.16 -13.31 3.53
N VAL A 316 5.54 -14.50 3.52
CA VAL A 316 4.89 -15.08 2.33
C VAL A 316 3.59 -14.34 2.02
N HIS A 317 2.83 -13.99 3.05
CA HIS A 317 1.82 -12.95 3.03
C HIS A 317 2.49 -11.63 3.42
N ARG A 318 1.92 -10.53 2.95
CA ARG A 318 2.41 -9.17 3.17
C ARG A 318 1.39 -8.21 2.57
N LEU A 319 1.38 -7.00 3.08
CA LEU A 319 0.59 -5.91 2.54
C LEU A 319 1.06 -5.56 1.12
N ARG A 320 0.14 -5.03 0.32
CA ARG A 320 0.33 -4.71 -1.10
C ARG A 320 -0.35 -3.39 -1.42
N THR A 321 0.29 -2.62 -2.29
CA THR A 321 -0.29 -1.53 -3.08
C THR A 321 -0.98 -2.12 -4.30
N TYR A 322 -2.13 -1.59 -4.73
CA TYR A 322 -2.92 -2.17 -5.84
C TYR A 322 -3.21 -1.18 -6.97
N VAL A 323 -2.70 0.05 -6.91
CA VAL A 323 -2.84 1.10 -7.93
C VAL A 323 -2.82 0.57 -9.38
N ARG A 324 -3.90 0.85 -10.11
CA ARG A 324 -4.14 0.31 -11.46
C ARG A 324 -3.92 1.35 -12.54
N SER A 325 -3.04 1.05 -13.49
CA SER A 325 -2.88 1.87 -14.70
C SER A 325 -4.04 1.65 -15.66
N GLY A 326 -4.74 2.73 -16.02
CA GLY A 326 -5.83 2.73 -16.98
C GLY A 326 -5.40 2.98 -18.43
N VAL A 327 -6.38 3.07 -19.32
CA VAL A 327 -6.22 3.49 -20.72
C VAL A 327 -7.18 4.64 -20.97
N ARG A 328 -6.74 5.70 -21.66
CA ARG A 328 -7.63 6.80 -22.08
C ARG A 328 -8.54 6.30 -23.22
N THR A 329 -9.80 6.01 -22.91
CA THR A 329 -10.73 5.25 -23.79
C THR A 329 -11.89 6.06 -24.38
N ALA A 330 -12.16 7.27 -23.89
CA ALA A 330 -13.35 8.07 -24.27
C ALA A 330 -13.01 9.43 -24.91
N ASP A 331 -13.91 9.92 -25.77
CA ASP A 331 -13.97 11.31 -26.23
C ASP A 331 -14.79 12.13 -25.20
N PRO A 332 -14.17 13.06 -24.44
CA PRO A 332 -14.81 13.73 -23.32
C PRO A 332 -15.69 14.90 -23.80
N LEU A 333 -16.77 14.58 -24.52
CA LEU A 333 -17.75 15.55 -25.02
C LEU A 333 -19.22 15.14 -24.81
N LEU A 334 -19.48 13.97 -24.22
CA LEU A 334 -20.84 13.49 -23.92
C LEU A 334 -21.19 13.68 -22.43
N PRO A 335 -22.45 14.05 -22.08
CA PRO A 335 -22.94 13.94 -20.71
C PRO A 335 -22.95 12.47 -20.25
N GLY A 336 -22.54 12.20 -19.01
CA GLY A 336 -22.42 10.83 -18.52
C GLY A 336 -21.21 10.07 -19.08
N ALA A 337 -20.17 10.78 -19.52
CA ALA A 337 -18.92 10.15 -19.95
C ALA A 337 -18.09 9.67 -18.76
N VAL A 338 -17.58 8.45 -18.87
CA VAL A 338 -16.54 7.87 -18.00
C VAL A 338 -15.19 8.17 -18.67
N PHE A 339 -14.36 9.01 -18.03
CA PHE A 339 -13.05 9.42 -18.57
C PHE A 339 -12.10 9.86 -17.45
N PRO A 340 -10.77 9.72 -17.59
CA PRO A 340 -9.82 10.10 -16.55
C PRO A 340 -9.82 11.58 -16.16
N HIS A 341 -10.00 11.88 -14.87
CA HIS A 341 -10.08 13.23 -14.31
C HIS A 341 -8.72 13.78 -13.81
N ASN A 342 -8.54 15.10 -13.74
CA ASN A 342 -7.40 15.69 -13.01
C ASN A 342 -7.72 15.66 -11.50
N PRO A 343 -6.76 15.40 -10.59
CA PRO A 343 -6.98 15.50 -9.14
C PRO A 343 -7.62 16.82 -8.65
N THR A 344 -7.44 17.92 -9.37
CA THR A 344 -8.05 19.24 -9.10
C THR A 344 -9.52 19.36 -9.53
N ASP A 345 -10.08 18.36 -10.21
CA ASP A 345 -11.50 18.26 -10.58
C ASP A 345 -12.36 17.71 -9.44
N PHE A 346 -11.82 16.81 -8.61
CA PHE A 346 -12.55 16.15 -7.50
C PHE A 346 -13.29 17.13 -6.56
N PRO A 347 -12.79 18.35 -6.26
CA PRO A 347 -13.56 19.35 -5.52
C PRO A 347 -14.87 19.76 -6.18
N VAL A 348 -14.93 19.79 -7.52
CA VAL A 348 -16.14 20.14 -8.28
C VAL A 348 -17.07 18.94 -8.40
N ILE A 349 -16.51 17.74 -8.57
CA ILE A 349 -17.25 16.48 -8.61
C ILE A 349 -17.97 16.24 -7.27
N TYR A 350 -17.22 16.16 -6.16
CA TYR A 350 -17.72 15.72 -4.86
C TYR A 350 -18.11 16.87 -3.91
N GLY A 351 -18.56 17.99 -4.47
CA GLY A 351 -19.13 19.11 -3.70
C GLY A 351 -18.19 19.80 -2.70
N ALA A 352 -16.86 19.64 -2.80
CA ALA A 352 -15.92 20.31 -1.90
C ALA A 352 -15.47 21.70 -2.37
N ARG A 353 -15.80 22.11 -3.61
CA ARG A 353 -15.40 23.40 -4.23
C ARG A 353 -15.74 24.61 -3.37
N ASN A 354 -16.90 24.59 -2.70
CA ASN A 354 -17.40 25.68 -1.88
C ASN A 354 -16.80 25.70 -0.45
N LEU A 355 -16.10 24.63 -0.04
CA LEU A 355 -15.32 24.60 1.19
C LEU A 355 -13.97 25.31 0.97
N PRO A 356 -13.38 25.95 2.00
CA PRO A 356 -12.00 26.42 1.93
C PRO A 356 -11.02 25.27 1.59
N SER A 357 -9.95 25.58 0.85
CA SER A 357 -8.80 24.68 0.71
C SER A 357 -8.11 24.50 2.06
N ALA A 358 -7.68 23.28 2.37
CA ALA A 358 -7.20 22.85 3.69
C ALA A 358 -5.76 23.32 4.01
N THR A 359 -5.50 24.62 3.87
CA THR A 359 -4.17 25.22 3.98
C THR A 359 -3.57 25.20 5.39
N SER A 360 -4.37 25.00 6.43
CA SER A 360 -3.93 24.84 7.83
C SER A 360 -4.16 23.43 8.39
N VAL A 361 -4.35 22.42 7.53
CA VAL A 361 -4.51 21.02 7.93
C VAL A 361 -3.47 20.16 7.21
N THR A 362 -2.72 19.37 7.98
CA THR A 362 -1.69 18.47 7.47
C THR A 362 -2.18 17.03 7.63
N PRO A 363 -2.59 16.33 6.56
CA PRO A 363 -2.86 14.89 6.61
C PRO A 363 -1.56 14.07 6.55
N GLY A 364 -1.64 12.85 7.06
CA GLY A 364 -0.59 11.83 6.94
C GLY A 364 -0.88 10.84 5.80
N ILE A 365 0.15 10.10 5.40
CA ILE A 365 0.10 8.98 4.44
C ILE A 365 1.04 7.89 4.98
N ILE A 366 0.63 6.63 4.96
CA ILE A 366 1.52 5.48 5.25
C ILE A 366 2.20 5.06 3.95
N THR A 367 3.54 5.10 3.92
CA THR A 367 4.37 4.77 2.76
C THR A 367 5.45 3.75 3.13
N ALA A 368 6.15 3.23 2.12
CA ALA A 368 7.42 2.53 2.31
C ALA A 368 8.30 2.68 1.06
N GLY A 369 9.62 2.75 1.24
CA GLY A 369 10.59 2.81 0.13
C GLY A 369 11.32 4.14 -0.01
N ASP A 370 11.55 4.58 -1.25
CA ASP A 370 12.23 5.84 -1.59
C ASP A 370 11.25 6.92 -2.08
N MET A 371 10.90 7.84 -1.18
CA MET A 371 10.00 8.98 -1.46
C MET A 371 10.58 10.03 -2.43
N THR A 372 11.81 9.88 -2.94
CA THR A 372 12.45 10.86 -3.83
C THR A 372 11.65 11.09 -5.12
N ALA A 373 11.13 10.03 -5.74
CA ALA A 373 10.32 10.13 -6.95
C ALA A 373 8.99 10.86 -6.68
N ALA A 374 8.21 10.40 -5.69
CA ALA A 374 6.92 10.98 -5.33
C ALA A 374 7.01 12.47 -5.00
N LYS A 375 8.07 12.89 -4.29
CA LYS A 375 8.32 14.31 -3.97
C LYS A 375 8.68 15.14 -5.20
N ALA A 376 9.32 14.55 -6.22
CA ALA A 376 9.60 15.22 -7.49
C ALA A 376 8.36 15.30 -8.38
N HIS A 377 7.56 14.23 -8.44
CA HIS A 377 6.32 14.17 -9.22
C HIS A 377 5.23 15.09 -8.65
N LEU A 378 5.01 15.10 -7.33
CA LEU A 378 4.08 16.05 -6.69
C LEU A 378 4.47 17.51 -6.96
N LYS A 379 5.77 17.82 -6.98
CA LYS A 379 6.29 19.15 -7.35
C LYS A 379 6.04 19.49 -8.82
N LEU A 380 6.06 18.49 -9.71
CA LEU A 380 5.74 18.68 -11.12
C LEU A 380 4.23 18.83 -11.34
N PHE A 381 3.39 18.01 -10.71
CA PHE A 381 1.92 18.14 -10.68
C PHE A 381 1.48 19.54 -10.23
N THR A 382 1.95 19.98 -9.05
CA THR A 382 1.63 21.32 -8.53
C THR A 382 2.11 22.45 -9.46
N ALA A 383 3.23 22.28 -10.16
CA ALA A 383 3.70 23.24 -11.16
C ALA A 383 2.90 23.23 -12.48
N ILE A 384 2.34 22.08 -12.89
CA ILE A 384 1.49 21.95 -14.08
C ILE A 384 0.14 22.63 -13.85
N ASP A 385 -0.51 22.34 -12.72
CA ASP A 385 -1.86 22.83 -12.40
C ASP A 385 -1.86 24.20 -11.68
N GLY A 386 -0.70 24.87 -11.60
CA GLY A 386 -0.55 26.20 -11.00
C GLY A 386 -0.81 26.26 -9.49
N LEU A 387 -0.77 25.12 -8.80
CA LEU A 387 -1.00 25.01 -7.36
C LEU A 387 0.25 25.49 -6.59
N PRO A 388 0.10 26.29 -5.51
CA PRO A 388 1.23 26.65 -4.66
C PRO A 388 1.86 25.43 -3.97
N SER A 389 3.19 25.43 -3.89
CA SER A 389 4.01 24.30 -3.44
C SER A 389 3.59 23.70 -2.10
N VAL A 390 3.62 22.37 -2.03
CA VAL A 390 3.33 21.59 -0.82
C VAL A 390 4.63 21.23 -0.09
N ASN A 391 4.66 21.41 1.22
CA ASN A 391 5.74 20.95 2.09
C ASN A 391 5.58 19.44 2.38
N VAL A 392 6.51 18.60 1.93
CA VAL A 392 6.46 17.15 2.18
C VAL A 392 7.47 16.76 3.27
N ILE A 393 6.93 16.52 4.45
CA ILE A 393 7.65 15.97 5.60
C ILE A 393 7.73 14.44 5.41
N VAL A 394 8.88 13.83 5.69
CA VAL A 394 9.05 12.37 5.66
C VAL A 394 9.56 11.95 7.04
N VAL A 395 8.91 10.96 7.64
CA VAL A 395 9.15 10.51 9.02
C VAL A 395 9.22 8.98 9.03
N GLY A 396 10.42 8.43 9.18
CA GLY A 396 10.63 6.98 9.19
C GLY A 396 12.05 6.60 8.77
N PRO A 397 12.38 5.30 8.80
CA PRO A 397 13.64 4.79 8.24
C PRO A 397 13.69 4.85 6.71
N GLY A 398 12.54 4.68 6.03
CA GLY A 398 12.46 4.46 4.59
C GLY A 398 13.24 3.23 4.12
N SER A 399 13.41 3.08 2.81
CA SER A 399 14.42 2.18 2.23
C SER A 399 14.85 2.64 0.82
N SER A 400 15.55 1.78 0.07
CA SER A 400 15.85 2.01 -1.35
C SER A 400 14.91 1.26 -2.29
N ASP A 401 13.79 0.75 -1.79
CA ASP A 401 12.76 0.12 -2.63
C ASP A 401 11.96 1.21 -3.36
N THR A 402 11.80 1.08 -4.68
CA THR A 402 11.03 2.00 -5.52
C THR A 402 9.76 1.36 -6.10
N SER A 403 9.50 0.09 -5.79
CA SER A 403 8.43 -0.71 -6.42
C SER A 403 7.01 -0.21 -6.11
N ALA A 404 6.82 0.50 -5.01
CA ALA A 404 5.54 1.08 -4.60
C ALA A 404 5.37 2.57 -4.98
N ASN A 405 6.36 3.21 -5.62
CA ASN A 405 6.37 4.68 -5.80
C ASN A 405 5.17 5.24 -6.59
N VAL A 406 4.54 4.42 -7.41
CA VAL A 406 3.33 4.73 -8.19
C VAL A 406 2.11 4.97 -7.28
N GLU A 407 2.04 4.28 -6.15
CA GLU A 407 1.00 4.47 -5.11
C GLU A 407 1.21 5.81 -4.39
N TRP A 408 2.47 6.13 -4.07
CA TRP A 408 2.83 7.39 -3.40
C TRP A 408 2.66 8.61 -4.32
N ASP A 409 2.85 8.43 -5.64
CA ASP A 409 2.49 9.42 -6.66
C ASP A 409 0.98 9.71 -6.64
N LEU A 410 0.15 8.66 -6.65
CA LEU A 410 -1.31 8.72 -6.63
C LEU A 410 -1.84 9.39 -5.35
N ASP A 411 -1.48 8.84 -4.18
CA ASP A 411 -1.92 9.30 -2.86
C ASP A 411 -1.66 10.80 -2.66
N THR A 412 -0.42 11.23 -2.92
CA THR A 412 -0.01 12.62 -2.66
C THR A 412 -0.72 13.62 -3.58
N GLN A 413 -0.93 13.26 -4.85
CA GLN A 413 -1.55 14.14 -5.84
C GLN A 413 -3.08 14.19 -5.68
N ALA A 414 -3.73 13.06 -5.37
CA ALA A 414 -5.16 13.01 -5.06
C ALA A 414 -5.52 13.84 -3.80
N ILE A 415 -4.77 13.69 -2.70
CA ILE A 415 -4.97 14.50 -1.47
C ILE A 415 -4.75 16.00 -1.74
N VAL A 416 -3.75 16.36 -2.54
CA VAL A 416 -3.43 17.77 -2.82
C VAL A 416 -4.42 18.41 -3.78
N GLY A 417 -4.87 17.69 -4.83
CA GLY A 417 -5.90 18.16 -5.75
C GLY A 417 -7.26 18.34 -5.09
N MET A 418 -7.72 17.33 -4.35
CA MET A 418 -9.01 17.38 -3.65
C MET A 418 -8.98 18.31 -2.42
N GLY A 419 -7.95 18.19 -1.58
CA GLY A 419 -7.84 18.94 -0.32
C GLY A 419 -7.31 20.37 -0.45
N GLY A 420 -6.45 20.65 -1.41
CA GLY A 420 -5.76 21.95 -1.53
C GLY A 420 -4.82 22.27 -0.36
N VAL A 421 -4.24 21.23 0.26
CA VAL A 421 -3.37 21.33 1.45
C VAL A 421 -2.05 22.07 1.17
N ARG A 422 -1.35 22.47 2.24
CA ARG A 422 -0.01 23.09 2.17
C ARG A 422 1.12 22.23 2.72
N SER A 423 0.81 21.17 3.46
CA SER A 423 1.79 20.22 3.97
C SER A 423 1.23 18.79 3.93
N LEU A 424 2.12 17.81 3.77
CA LEU A 424 1.87 16.38 3.93
C LEU A 424 2.91 15.78 4.89
N VAL A 425 2.56 14.67 5.54
CA VAL A 425 3.52 13.80 6.25
C VAL A 425 3.48 12.42 5.61
N LEU A 426 4.62 11.93 5.14
CA LEU A 426 4.81 10.54 4.71
C LEU A 426 5.44 9.77 5.86
N TYR A 427 4.74 8.79 6.41
CA TYR A 427 5.27 7.87 7.41
C TYR A 427 5.88 6.68 6.70
N ASP A 428 7.21 6.60 6.71
CA ASP A 428 7.95 5.89 5.66
C ASP A 428 8.65 4.63 6.18
N GLY A 429 8.01 3.49 5.94
CA GLY A 429 8.46 2.17 6.35
C GLY A 429 9.62 1.60 5.52
N VAL A 430 10.24 0.54 6.05
CA VAL A 430 11.32 -0.17 5.35
C VAL A 430 10.78 -1.00 4.19
N SER A 431 9.65 -1.67 4.39
CA SER A 431 8.99 -2.53 3.41
C SER A 431 7.48 -2.68 3.70
N LEU A 432 6.77 -3.39 2.83
CA LEU A 432 5.35 -3.73 3.02
C LEU A 432 5.12 -5.02 3.84
N ASN A 433 6.14 -5.56 4.51
CA ASN A 433 5.97 -6.73 5.39
C ASN A 433 5.31 -6.33 6.71
N ASP A 434 4.55 -7.26 7.31
CA ASP A 434 3.72 -7.08 8.51
C ASP A 434 4.39 -6.32 9.68
N PRO A 435 5.60 -6.69 10.16
CA PRO A 435 6.24 -5.97 11.28
C PRO A 435 6.66 -4.54 10.88
N ASP A 436 7.06 -4.32 9.63
CA ASP A 436 7.53 -3.03 9.16
C ASP A 436 6.36 -2.05 9.00
N ILE A 437 5.21 -2.52 8.49
CA ILE A 437 3.98 -1.72 8.47
C ILE A 437 3.46 -1.49 9.89
N TYR A 438 3.47 -2.49 10.78
CA TYR A 438 3.06 -2.27 12.18
C TYR A 438 3.91 -1.16 12.84
N SER A 439 5.25 -1.20 12.70
CA SER A 439 6.13 -0.12 13.19
C SER A 439 5.85 1.23 12.50
N THR A 440 5.40 1.24 11.24
CA THR A 440 5.06 2.48 10.51
C THR A 440 3.71 3.07 10.94
N LEU A 441 2.70 2.23 11.18
CA LEU A 441 1.43 2.61 11.81
C LEU A 441 1.65 3.12 13.25
N TYR A 442 2.53 2.45 13.99
CA TYR A 442 2.93 2.84 15.33
C TYR A 442 3.66 4.20 15.34
N LEU A 443 4.52 4.45 14.35
CA LEU A 443 5.18 5.74 14.14
C LEU A 443 4.16 6.85 13.84
N ALA A 444 3.20 6.59 12.95
CA ALA A 444 2.10 7.51 12.67
C ALA A 444 1.23 7.79 13.92
N LEU A 445 0.98 6.78 14.77
CA LEU A 445 0.29 6.94 16.05
C LEU A 445 1.09 7.82 17.03
N THR A 446 2.40 7.60 17.16
CA THR A 446 3.25 8.21 18.20
C THR A 446 3.96 9.51 17.79
N ASP A 447 3.79 9.98 16.55
CA ASP A 447 4.25 11.29 16.12
C ASP A 447 3.45 12.44 16.78
N GLN A 448 3.97 12.90 17.91
CA GLN A 448 3.47 14.07 18.64
C GLN A 448 3.83 15.42 17.98
N VAL A 449 4.67 15.45 16.95
CA VAL A 449 5.17 16.68 16.32
C VAL A 449 4.25 17.14 15.20
N ASN A 450 3.87 16.23 14.30
CA ASN A 450 2.97 16.55 13.19
C ASN A 450 1.51 16.15 13.47
N LEU A 451 1.28 15.14 14.32
CA LEU A 451 -0.01 14.67 14.83
C LEU A 451 -1.21 14.80 13.86
N PRO A 452 -1.15 14.23 12.64
CA PRO A 452 -2.15 14.46 11.62
C PRO A 452 -3.54 13.95 12.05
N PRO A 453 -4.62 14.73 11.82
CA PRO A 453 -5.98 14.37 12.24
C PRO A 453 -6.61 13.29 11.34
N ILE A 454 -6.07 13.11 10.13
CA ILE A 454 -6.42 12.02 9.22
C ILE A 454 -5.17 11.49 8.51
N ILE A 455 -5.09 10.18 8.30
CA ILE A 455 -3.97 9.47 7.69
C ILE A 455 -4.49 8.52 6.60
N ASN A 456 -3.85 8.49 5.43
CA ASN A 456 -4.18 7.59 4.33
C ASN A 456 -3.44 6.24 4.40
N ILE A 457 -4.11 5.15 4.01
CA ILE A 457 -3.57 3.80 3.82
C ILE A 457 -4.13 3.21 2.51
N SER A 458 -3.41 3.38 1.40
CA SER A 458 -3.73 2.75 0.10
C SER A 458 -3.06 1.37 -0.05
N LEU A 459 -3.15 0.53 0.99
CA LEU A 459 -2.43 -0.75 1.07
C LEU A 459 -3.05 -1.76 2.05
N GLY A 460 -2.70 -3.04 1.90
CA GLY A 460 -3.06 -4.12 2.82
C GLY A 460 -3.13 -5.50 2.17
N GLU A 461 -3.82 -6.44 2.82
CA GLU A 461 -3.85 -7.85 2.43
C GLU A 461 -5.15 -8.58 2.83
N CYS A 462 -5.23 -9.88 2.50
CA CYS A 462 -6.32 -10.76 2.90
C CYS A 462 -6.51 -10.76 4.42
N GLU A 463 -7.75 -10.51 4.89
CA GLU A 463 -8.07 -10.41 6.31
C GLU A 463 -7.68 -11.69 7.11
N ASN A 464 -7.84 -12.87 6.52
CA ASN A 464 -7.46 -14.13 7.17
C ASN A 464 -5.95 -14.32 7.29
N ASP A 465 -5.16 -13.82 6.34
CA ASP A 465 -3.69 -13.86 6.40
C ASP A 465 -3.18 -12.93 7.50
N ALA A 466 -3.70 -11.69 7.54
CA ALA A 466 -3.42 -10.70 8.58
C ALA A 466 -3.80 -11.19 9.99
N ARG A 467 -4.84 -12.03 10.11
CA ARG A 467 -5.21 -12.67 11.38
C ARG A 467 -4.27 -13.82 11.75
N ALA A 468 -3.81 -14.60 10.79
CA ALA A 468 -2.88 -15.71 11.02
C ALA A 468 -1.47 -15.21 11.40
N SER A 469 -1.00 -14.10 10.82
CA SER A 469 0.28 -13.49 11.17
C SER A 469 0.22 -12.60 12.43
N GLY A 470 -0.97 -12.15 12.80
CA GLY A 470 -1.21 -11.25 13.93
C GLY A 470 -1.12 -9.76 13.59
N LEU A 471 -1.07 -9.38 12.30
CA LEU A 471 -1.18 -8.00 11.83
C LEU A 471 -2.49 -7.31 12.27
N VAL A 472 -3.55 -8.09 12.55
CA VAL A 472 -4.77 -7.66 13.27
C VAL A 472 -4.49 -6.96 14.61
N ALA A 473 -3.31 -7.12 15.22
CA ALA A 473 -2.92 -6.34 16.38
C ALA A 473 -2.84 -4.82 16.11
N SER A 474 -2.82 -4.39 14.84
CA SER A 474 -2.82 -2.97 14.47
C SER A 474 -4.14 -2.27 14.84
N ASP A 475 -5.22 -3.01 15.10
CA ASP A 475 -6.46 -2.49 15.69
C ASP A 475 -6.22 -1.78 17.03
N VAL A 476 -5.23 -2.21 17.82
CA VAL A 476 -4.84 -1.49 19.05
C VAL A 476 -4.29 -0.10 18.73
N LEU A 477 -3.63 0.07 17.58
CA LEU A 477 -3.09 1.36 17.12
C LEU A 477 -4.21 2.25 16.54
N PHE A 478 -5.11 1.66 15.75
CA PHE A 478 -6.27 2.35 15.19
C PHE A 478 -7.25 2.79 16.30
N GLN A 479 -7.51 1.93 17.29
CA GLN A 479 -8.34 2.26 18.45
C GLN A 479 -7.71 3.38 19.29
N ALA A 480 -6.39 3.33 19.52
CA ALA A 480 -5.67 4.42 20.19
C ALA A 480 -5.83 5.74 19.42
N ALA A 481 -5.70 5.73 18.09
CA ALA A 481 -5.90 6.90 17.24
C ALA A 481 -7.35 7.42 17.27
N GLN A 482 -8.36 6.56 17.18
CA GLN A 482 -9.77 6.93 17.34
C GLN A 482 -10.02 7.61 18.69
N SER A 483 -9.47 7.07 19.78
CA SER A 483 -9.61 7.65 21.12
C SER A 483 -9.00 9.06 21.24
N GLN A 484 -8.00 9.36 20.39
CA GLN A 484 -7.37 10.67 20.22
C GLN A 484 -8.04 11.52 19.12
N GLY A 485 -9.20 11.08 18.60
CA GLY A 485 -9.98 11.79 17.58
C GLY A 485 -9.36 11.77 16.17
N ARG A 486 -8.35 10.93 15.92
CA ARG A 486 -7.69 10.80 14.62
C ARG A 486 -8.42 9.75 13.76
N THR A 487 -8.43 9.94 12.45
CA THR A 487 -9.02 9.01 11.48
C THR A 487 -7.94 8.32 10.66
N PHE A 488 -8.00 7.00 10.51
CA PHE A 488 -7.30 6.30 9.43
C PHE A 488 -8.29 6.02 8.31
N SER A 489 -7.96 6.44 7.08
CA SER A 489 -8.69 6.15 5.86
C SER A 489 -7.98 5.03 5.13
N VAL A 490 -8.71 3.99 4.73
CA VAL A 490 -8.14 2.77 4.13
C VAL A 490 -8.86 2.43 2.83
N ALA A 491 -8.09 2.19 1.77
CA ALA A 491 -8.58 1.60 0.53
C ALA A 491 -9.21 0.23 0.82
N SER A 492 -10.46 -0.02 0.41
CA SER A 492 -11.19 -1.22 0.83
C SER A 492 -10.79 -2.51 0.11
N GLY A 493 -10.05 -2.41 -0.98
CA GLY A 493 -9.59 -3.53 -1.80
C GLY A 493 -9.91 -3.35 -3.29
N ASP A 494 -9.27 -4.17 -4.11
CA ASP A 494 -9.27 -4.05 -5.57
C ASP A 494 -9.64 -5.37 -6.29
N SER A 495 -9.94 -6.42 -5.52
CA SER A 495 -10.30 -7.77 -5.97
C SER A 495 -11.81 -8.06 -5.73
N GLY A 496 -12.61 -7.04 -5.46
CA GLY A 496 -14.06 -7.15 -5.24
C GLY A 496 -14.39 -7.82 -3.90
N ALA A 497 -15.36 -8.72 -3.88
CA ALA A 497 -15.77 -9.36 -2.62
C ALA A 497 -14.78 -10.42 -2.07
N ASP A 498 -13.81 -10.89 -2.85
CA ASP A 498 -12.86 -11.96 -2.52
C ASP A 498 -11.40 -11.47 -2.57
N GLU A 499 -11.01 -10.62 -1.61
CA GLU A 499 -9.65 -10.07 -1.50
C GLU A 499 -8.61 -11.12 -1.07
N CYS A 500 -9.06 -12.30 -0.65
CA CYS A 500 -8.21 -13.47 -0.41
C CYS A 500 -7.99 -14.34 -1.65
N GLY A 501 -8.79 -14.17 -2.71
CA GLY A 501 -8.73 -14.97 -3.94
C GLY A 501 -8.98 -16.46 -3.72
N ASN A 502 -9.79 -16.82 -2.71
CA ASN A 502 -10.02 -18.21 -2.30
C ASN A 502 -11.33 -18.81 -2.81
N GLY A 503 -12.10 -18.04 -3.59
CA GLY A 503 -13.42 -18.42 -4.10
C GLY A 503 -14.57 -18.18 -3.13
N GLY A 504 -14.34 -17.51 -2.00
CA GLY A 504 -15.35 -17.13 -1.02
C GLY A 504 -15.84 -15.69 -1.19
N THR A 505 -16.11 -15.04 -0.06
CA THR A 505 -16.09 -13.58 0.09
C THR A 505 -15.37 -13.27 1.39
N THR A 506 -14.34 -12.42 1.35
CA THR A 506 -13.57 -11.99 2.52
C THR A 506 -12.95 -10.64 2.21
N PRO A 507 -13.00 -9.67 3.13
CA PRO A 507 -12.47 -8.33 2.89
C PRO A 507 -10.96 -8.29 3.08
N TRP A 508 -10.43 -7.09 2.90
CA TRP A 508 -9.05 -6.73 3.06
C TRP A 508 -8.81 -6.10 4.44
N TYR A 509 -7.70 -6.42 5.07
CA TYR A 509 -7.22 -5.77 6.29
C TYR A 509 -6.08 -4.79 5.93
N PRO A 510 -6.09 -3.53 6.44
CA PRO A 510 -6.82 -3.04 7.60
C PRO A 510 -8.23 -2.47 7.36
N ALA A 511 -8.78 -2.51 6.14
CA ALA A 511 -10.09 -1.91 5.85
C ALA A 511 -11.24 -2.55 6.65
N SER A 512 -11.16 -3.86 6.94
CA SER A 512 -12.15 -4.54 7.78
C SER A 512 -12.10 -4.17 9.28
N SER A 513 -11.10 -3.41 9.73
CA SER A 513 -11.05 -2.87 11.09
C SER A 513 -12.29 -2.00 11.39
N PRO A 514 -12.89 -2.11 12.60
CA PRO A 514 -13.95 -1.21 13.06
C PRO A 514 -13.42 0.15 13.58
N TYR A 515 -12.10 0.37 13.60
CA TYR A 515 -11.46 1.62 14.07
C TYR A 515 -10.89 2.49 12.94
N VAL A 516 -11.17 2.13 11.69
CA VAL A 516 -10.82 2.88 10.47
C VAL A 516 -12.08 3.25 9.68
N ILE A 517 -11.94 4.15 8.69
CA ILE A 517 -12.93 4.29 7.64
C ILE A 517 -12.45 3.57 6.37
N ALA A 518 -13.26 2.62 5.89
CA ALA A 518 -13.01 1.87 4.67
C ALA A 518 -13.66 2.58 3.48
N VAL A 519 -12.87 2.86 2.44
CA VAL A 519 -13.30 3.63 1.27
C VAL A 519 -13.29 2.73 0.03
N GLY A 520 -14.49 2.44 -0.46
CA GLY A 520 -14.78 1.63 -1.64
C GLY A 520 -14.73 2.39 -2.95
N GLY A 521 -15.00 1.65 -4.04
CA GLY A 521 -14.75 2.12 -5.40
C GLY A 521 -16.01 2.31 -6.25
N THR A 522 -16.09 3.44 -6.94
CA THR A 522 -17.08 3.73 -7.99
C THR A 522 -16.43 3.81 -9.37
N THR A 523 -17.23 3.54 -10.40
CA THR A 523 -16.99 4.00 -11.77
C THR A 523 -17.69 5.35 -11.91
N LEU A 524 -16.93 6.42 -12.05
CA LEU A 524 -17.46 7.79 -12.07
C LEU A 524 -17.82 8.23 -13.49
N SER A 525 -18.99 8.87 -13.62
CA SER A 525 -19.43 9.59 -14.81
C SER A 525 -19.56 11.08 -14.51
N ALA A 526 -18.82 11.93 -15.21
CA ALA A 526 -18.83 13.38 -15.01
C ALA A 526 -19.24 14.15 -16.29
N THR A 527 -19.61 15.42 -16.15
CA THR A 527 -19.86 16.30 -17.30
C THR A 527 -18.55 16.94 -17.79
N PRO A 528 -18.10 16.72 -19.05
CA PRO A 528 -16.77 17.18 -19.48
C PRO A 528 -16.56 18.69 -19.58
N VAL A 529 -17.63 19.48 -19.52
CA VAL A 529 -17.59 20.95 -19.67
C VAL A 529 -17.42 21.66 -18.32
N LEU A 530 -17.78 21.00 -17.21
CA LEU A 530 -17.75 21.57 -15.86
C LEU A 530 -17.02 20.69 -14.84
N ASN A 531 -16.67 19.45 -15.21
CA ASN A 531 -16.21 18.38 -14.33
C ASN A 531 -17.11 18.25 -13.09
N SER A 532 -18.42 18.32 -13.31
CA SER A 532 -19.44 18.06 -12.29
C SER A 532 -19.81 16.57 -12.28
N TRP A 533 -20.14 16.03 -11.12
CA TRP A 533 -20.77 14.72 -11.00
C TRP A 533 -22.01 14.62 -11.92
N SER A 534 -22.24 13.44 -12.51
CA SER A 534 -23.46 13.13 -13.27
C SER A 534 -24.02 11.72 -13.04
N GLY A 535 -23.22 10.82 -12.47
CA GLY A 535 -23.63 9.50 -12.01
C GLY A 535 -22.42 8.69 -11.54
N GLU A 536 -22.67 7.70 -10.69
CA GLU A 536 -21.68 6.71 -10.26
C GLU A 536 -22.34 5.32 -10.28
N THR A 537 -21.57 4.29 -10.65
CA THR A 537 -21.94 2.87 -10.47
C THR A 537 -20.89 2.19 -9.61
N ALA A 538 -21.24 1.10 -8.91
CA ALA A 538 -20.25 0.36 -8.13
C ALA A 538 -19.20 -0.26 -9.04
N TRP A 539 -17.92 -0.01 -8.74
CA TRP A 539 -16.81 -0.55 -9.52
C TRP A 539 -16.65 -2.05 -9.26
N THR A 540 -16.50 -2.86 -10.31
CA THR A 540 -16.44 -4.32 -10.18
C THR A 540 -15.16 -4.85 -9.54
N GLY A 541 -14.12 -4.01 -9.41
CA GLY A 541 -12.96 -4.27 -8.56
C GLY A 541 -13.13 -3.85 -7.09
N GLY A 542 -14.16 -3.08 -6.74
CA GLY A 542 -14.27 -2.41 -5.44
C GLY A 542 -14.40 -3.38 -4.26
N GLY A 543 -13.38 -3.39 -3.39
CA GLY A 543 -13.31 -4.27 -2.23
C GLY A 543 -14.49 -4.08 -1.27
N GLY A 544 -15.20 -5.16 -0.93
CA GLY A 544 -16.37 -5.03 -0.06
C GLY A 544 -17.10 -6.35 0.21
N SER A 545 -17.21 -6.68 1.50
CA SER A 545 -17.81 -7.91 2.03
C SER A 545 -17.90 -7.81 3.56
N PRO A 546 -18.57 -8.75 4.27
CA PRO A 546 -18.50 -8.84 5.72
C PRO A 546 -17.14 -9.38 6.17
N SER A 547 -16.58 -8.79 7.23
CA SER A 547 -15.48 -9.39 7.99
C SER A 547 -15.82 -10.81 8.45
N THR A 548 -14.79 -11.64 8.54
CA THR A 548 -14.87 -13.03 9.02
C THR A 548 -14.69 -13.17 10.53
N PHE A 549 -14.34 -12.09 11.25
CA PHE A 549 -14.20 -12.10 12.71
C PHE A 549 -14.36 -10.75 13.42
N GLU A 550 -14.10 -9.61 12.79
CA GLU A 550 -14.21 -8.30 13.47
C GLU A 550 -15.67 -8.02 13.83
N PRO A 551 -16.01 -7.73 15.10
CA PRO A 551 -17.40 -7.64 15.54
C PRO A 551 -18.08 -6.36 15.01
N ILE A 552 -19.37 -6.46 14.67
CA ILE A 552 -20.11 -5.31 14.14
C ILE A 552 -20.12 -4.12 15.14
N PRO A 553 -19.51 -2.97 14.77
CA PRO A 553 -19.40 -1.83 15.66
C PRO A 553 -20.77 -1.20 15.90
N SER A 554 -20.92 -0.49 17.03
CA SER A 554 -22.21 0.03 17.49
C SER A 554 -22.93 0.92 16.47
N TRP A 555 -22.18 1.64 15.64
CA TRP A 555 -22.70 2.55 14.60
C TRP A 555 -23.13 1.85 13.29
N GLN A 556 -22.77 0.57 13.07
CA GLN A 556 -23.32 -0.26 11.99
C GLN A 556 -24.58 -1.04 12.39
N ARG A 557 -24.91 -1.14 13.69
CA ARG A 557 -26.05 -1.93 14.16
C ARG A 557 -27.38 -1.29 13.77
N ASN A 558 -28.30 -2.12 13.28
CA ASN A 558 -29.62 -1.73 12.76
C ASN A 558 -29.61 -0.91 11.45
N VAL A 559 -28.44 -0.76 10.80
CA VAL A 559 -28.36 -0.15 9.47
C VAL A 559 -29.07 -1.03 8.44
N ALA A 560 -29.93 -0.43 7.62
CA ALA A 560 -30.61 -1.14 6.52
C ALA A 560 -29.57 -1.74 5.56
N GLY A 561 -29.83 -2.94 5.04
CA GLY A 561 -28.84 -3.73 4.30
C GLY A 561 -28.03 -4.70 5.19
N ILE A 562 -27.69 -4.32 6.44
CA ILE A 562 -26.86 -5.12 7.36
C ILE A 562 -27.49 -5.40 8.73
N THR A 563 -28.81 -5.22 8.87
CA THR A 563 -29.54 -5.38 10.15
C THR A 563 -29.31 -6.71 10.88
N ASN A 564 -29.05 -7.80 10.15
CA ASN A 564 -28.84 -9.15 10.70
C ASN A 564 -27.35 -9.57 10.74
N GLN A 565 -26.42 -8.66 10.46
CA GLN A 565 -24.98 -8.95 10.40
C GLN A 565 -24.34 -8.92 11.81
N THR A 566 -23.41 -9.82 12.07
CA THR A 566 -22.66 -9.91 13.34
C THR A 566 -21.25 -9.35 13.27
N TYR A 567 -20.70 -9.20 12.06
CA TYR A 567 -19.33 -8.74 11.81
C TYR A 567 -19.28 -7.38 11.10
N ARG A 568 -18.12 -6.70 11.14
CA ARG A 568 -17.88 -5.41 10.48
C ARG A 568 -18.13 -5.52 8.98
N ALA A 569 -19.02 -4.70 8.45
CA ALA A 569 -19.38 -4.69 7.04
C ALA A 569 -18.53 -3.67 6.27
N VAL A 570 -17.94 -4.05 5.14
CA VAL A 570 -17.05 -3.20 4.31
C VAL A 570 -17.71 -2.92 2.95
N PRO A 571 -17.61 -1.70 2.38
CA PRO A 571 -16.94 -0.49 2.87
C PRO A 571 -17.88 0.46 3.65
N ASP A 572 -17.38 1.61 4.14
CA ASP A 572 -18.19 2.60 4.84
C ASP A 572 -18.81 3.64 3.90
N ILE A 573 -18.04 4.05 2.89
CA ILE A 573 -18.34 5.03 1.83
C ILE A 573 -17.56 4.64 0.57
N ALA A 574 -17.74 5.34 -0.56
CA ALA A 574 -16.95 5.13 -1.77
C ALA A 574 -16.61 6.42 -2.53
N TYR A 575 -15.62 6.33 -3.42
CA TYR A 575 -15.22 7.37 -4.38
C TYR A 575 -14.67 6.70 -5.65
N ASP A 576 -14.37 7.50 -6.69
CA ASP A 576 -13.82 7.04 -7.96
C ASP A 576 -12.61 6.11 -7.81
N ALA A 577 -12.68 4.96 -8.47
CA ALA A 577 -11.70 3.88 -8.42
C ALA A 577 -11.55 3.10 -9.74
N ASP A 578 -12.38 3.36 -10.76
CA ASP A 578 -12.32 2.62 -12.02
C ASP A 578 -11.17 3.12 -12.90
N THR A 579 -10.44 2.21 -13.53
CA THR A 579 -9.37 2.50 -14.51
C THR A 579 -9.83 3.30 -15.73
N ASN A 580 -11.13 3.42 -15.95
CA ASN A 580 -11.72 4.24 -17.01
C ASN A 580 -12.02 5.70 -16.58
N SER A 581 -12.21 5.99 -15.28
CA SER A 581 -12.50 7.34 -14.75
C SER A 581 -11.39 7.93 -13.87
N GLY A 582 -10.47 7.10 -13.37
CA GLY A 582 -9.46 7.46 -12.37
C GLY A 582 -8.49 8.59 -12.74
N ALA A 583 -7.74 9.04 -11.73
CA ALA A 583 -6.97 10.26 -11.75
C ALA A 583 -5.80 10.28 -12.75
N LEU A 584 -5.60 11.42 -13.39
CA LEU A 584 -4.45 11.74 -14.23
C LEU A 584 -3.25 12.14 -13.37
N ILE A 585 -2.46 11.16 -12.98
CA ILE A 585 -1.32 11.30 -12.08
C ILE A 585 -0.02 11.49 -12.84
N VAL A 586 0.83 12.40 -12.35
CA VAL A 586 2.25 12.48 -12.74
C VAL A 586 2.99 11.33 -12.08
N THR A 587 3.52 10.38 -12.85
CA THR A 587 4.23 9.21 -12.34
C THR A 587 5.37 8.79 -13.28
N ASP A 588 6.15 7.78 -12.91
CA ASP A 588 7.28 7.29 -13.71
C ASP A 588 6.85 6.50 -14.95
N SER A 589 7.59 6.62 -16.05
CA SER A 589 7.32 5.96 -17.32
C SER A 589 7.32 4.42 -17.29
N SER A 590 7.85 3.80 -16.23
CA SER A 590 7.76 2.35 -16.00
C SER A 590 6.32 1.82 -15.90
N VAL A 591 5.34 2.62 -15.46
CA VAL A 591 3.91 2.21 -15.48
C VAL A 591 3.38 1.91 -16.88
N LEU A 592 4.06 2.42 -17.92
CA LEU A 592 3.74 2.20 -19.34
C LEU A 592 4.65 1.13 -19.98
N GLY A 593 5.37 0.33 -19.19
CA GLY A 593 6.34 -0.67 -19.66
C GLY A 593 7.58 -0.07 -20.34
N ARG A 594 7.88 1.21 -20.08
CA ARG A 594 9.03 1.93 -20.63
C ARG A 594 10.19 1.94 -19.63
N PRO A 595 11.42 2.30 -20.03
CA PRO A 595 12.50 2.54 -19.07
C PRO A 595 12.09 3.59 -18.02
N ALA A 596 12.54 3.39 -16.78
CA ALA A 596 12.27 4.32 -15.68
C ALA A 596 13.15 5.59 -15.76
N GLY A 597 12.76 6.63 -15.02
CA GLY A 597 13.44 7.91 -14.91
C GLY A 597 12.85 9.03 -15.77
N THR A 598 11.61 8.90 -16.27
CA THR A 598 10.93 9.96 -17.04
C THR A 598 9.49 10.15 -16.54
N PRO A 599 9.10 11.34 -16.05
CA PRO A 599 7.72 11.58 -15.62
C PRO A 599 6.75 11.61 -16.82
N VAL A 600 5.57 11.01 -16.63
CA VAL A 600 4.46 10.94 -17.58
C VAL A 600 3.13 11.20 -16.86
N ILE A 601 2.09 11.62 -17.60
CA ILE A 601 0.74 11.78 -17.04
C ILE A 601 -0.13 10.59 -17.47
N THR A 602 -0.39 9.69 -16.53
CA THR A 602 -1.07 8.40 -16.75
C THR A 602 -2.35 8.33 -15.90
N PRO A 603 -3.48 7.79 -16.42
CA PRO A 603 -4.63 7.47 -15.58
C PRO A 603 -4.27 6.35 -14.58
N LEU A 604 -4.37 6.64 -13.28
CA LEU A 604 -4.19 5.69 -12.18
C LEU A 604 -5.48 5.61 -11.35
N ALA A 605 -5.83 4.39 -10.92
CA ALA A 605 -7.09 4.09 -10.24
C ALA A 605 -6.93 2.94 -9.23
N GLY A 606 -8.05 2.34 -8.79
CA GLY A 606 -8.16 1.45 -7.63
C GLY A 606 -8.81 2.16 -6.44
N THR A 607 -9.18 1.43 -5.38
CA THR A 607 -9.61 2.04 -4.11
C THR A 607 -8.47 2.83 -3.43
N SER A 608 -7.24 2.53 -3.83
CA SER A 608 -6.04 3.39 -3.82
C SER A 608 -6.27 4.86 -4.20
N LEU A 609 -7.19 5.16 -5.13
CA LEU A 609 -7.58 6.54 -5.46
C LEU A 609 -8.73 7.04 -4.56
N ALA A 610 -9.69 6.17 -4.26
CA ALA A 610 -10.87 6.53 -3.50
C ALA A 610 -10.54 7.01 -2.07
N SER A 611 -9.64 6.32 -1.37
CA SER A 611 -9.20 6.70 -0.02
C SER A 611 -8.55 8.11 0.04
N PRO A 612 -7.53 8.45 -0.77
CA PRO A 612 -6.96 9.80 -0.76
C PRO A 612 -7.92 10.90 -1.24
N ILE A 613 -8.93 10.61 -2.08
CA ILE A 613 -10.04 11.55 -2.35
C ILE A 613 -10.82 11.83 -1.06
N PHE A 614 -11.21 10.80 -0.29
CA PHE A 614 -11.87 11.01 1.01
C PHE A 614 -10.99 11.83 1.97
N VAL A 615 -9.69 11.52 2.07
CA VAL A 615 -8.76 12.28 2.91
C VAL A 615 -8.75 13.76 2.51
N GLY A 616 -8.71 14.06 1.20
CA GLY A 616 -8.84 15.42 0.66
C GLY A 616 -10.17 16.10 1.01
N ALA A 617 -11.29 15.38 0.96
CA ALA A 617 -12.61 15.89 1.36
C ALA A 617 -12.65 16.20 2.87
N TRP A 618 -12.15 15.29 3.69
CA TRP A 618 -12.21 15.39 5.15
C TRP A 618 -11.33 16.53 5.69
N VAL A 619 -10.13 16.76 5.14
CA VAL A 619 -9.30 17.91 5.55
C VAL A 619 -9.97 19.26 5.24
N ARG A 620 -10.82 19.35 4.21
CA ARG A 620 -11.61 20.57 3.92
C ARG A 620 -12.80 20.71 4.85
N ILE A 621 -13.42 19.61 5.29
CA ILE A 621 -14.43 19.60 6.37
C ILE A 621 -13.80 20.07 7.69
N ILE A 622 -12.60 19.61 8.05
CA ILE A 622 -11.83 20.08 9.21
C ILE A 622 -11.51 21.58 9.08
N GLN A 623 -11.01 22.01 7.92
CA GLN A 623 -10.68 23.42 7.64
C GLN A 623 -11.89 24.34 7.77
N ALA A 624 -13.04 23.93 7.23
CA ALA A 624 -14.29 24.69 7.26
C ALA A 624 -14.88 24.80 8.67
N LYS A 625 -14.71 23.77 9.50
CA LYS A 625 -15.15 23.76 10.90
C LYS A 625 -14.21 24.55 11.84
N GLY A 626 -12.94 24.67 11.49
CA GLY A 626 -11.91 25.23 12.37
C GLY A 626 -11.51 24.29 13.53
N TYR A 627 -12.01 23.05 13.54
CA TYR A 627 -11.65 22.00 14.49
C TYR A 627 -11.74 20.63 13.80
N ASN A 628 -10.94 19.67 14.26
CA ASN A 628 -11.12 18.26 13.89
C ASN A 628 -12.36 17.72 14.62
N PRO A 629 -13.41 17.25 13.92
CA PRO A 629 -14.60 16.71 14.60
C PRO A 629 -14.32 15.37 15.29
N GLY A 630 -13.29 14.62 14.89
CA GLY A 630 -12.94 13.31 15.43
C GLY A 630 -12.94 12.20 14.38
N PHE A 631 -13.05 10.95 14.83
CA PHE A 631 -13.16 9.78 13.95
C PHE A 631 -14.40 9.87 13.03
N ALA A 632 -14.21 9.57 11.74
CA ALA A 632 -15.20 9.83 10.68
C ALA A 632 -16.41 8.87 10.70
N SER A 633 -16.20 7.55 10.73
CA SER A 633 -17.25 6.56 10.45
C SER A 633 -18.53 6.74 11.31
N PRO A 634 -18.48 6.90 12.65
CA PRO A 634 -19.68 7.10 13.46
C PRO A 634 -20.48 8.35 13.08
N LYS A 635 -19.81 9.41 12.60
CA LYS A 635 -20.43 10.68 12.20
C LYS A 635 -21.09 10.57 10.83
N LEU A 636 -20.45 9.87 9.90
CA LEU A 636 -21.02 9.62 8.57
C LEU A 636 -22.22 8.66 8.64
N TYR A 637 -22.16 7.63 9.49
CA TYR A 637 -23.30 6.74 9.73
C TYR A 637 -24.47 7.44 10.45
N ALA A 638 -24.19 8.38 11.36
CA ALA A 638 -25.23 9.22 11.96
C ALA A 638 -25.85 10.20 10.94
N LEU A 639 -25.04 10.72 10.00
CA LEU A 639 -25.49 11.59 8.92
C LEU A 639 -26.35 10.83 7.89
N ALA A 640 -25.93 9.63 7.50
CA ALA A 640 -26.65 8.81 6.51
C ALA A 640 -27.94 8.20 7.06
N GLN A 641 -28.03 7.95 8.36
CA GLN A 641 -29.29 7.58 9.03
C GLN A 641 -30.17 8.80 9.37
N SER A 642 -29.80 10.01 8.93
CA SER A 642 -30.58 11.22 9.09
C SER A 642 -31.36 11.59 7.83
N ARG A 643 -32.33 12.51 7.97
CA ARG A 643 -33.09 13.10 6.85
C ARG A 643 -32.25 13.80 5.77
N PHE A 644 -30.95 14.00 6.00
CA PHE A 644 -30.05 14.69 5.09
C PHE A 644 -29.31 13.76 4.11
N TYR A 645 -29.50 12.43 4.20
CA TYR A 645 -28.79 11.43 3.38
C TYR A 645 -28.77 11.78 1.88
N ALA A 646 -29.94 11.91 1.25
CA ALA A 646 -30.11 12.21 -0.18
C ALA A 646 -29.63 13.61 -0.62
N THR A 647 -29.05 14.41 0.29
CA THR A 647 -28.33 15.65 -0.01
C THR A 647 -26.86 15.60 0.38
N ALA A 648 -26.48 14.77 1.35
CA ALA A 648 -25.11 14.64 1.84
C ALA A 648 -24.32 13.52 1.16
N PHE A 649 -24.98 12.60 0.46
CA PHE A 649 -24.37 11.49 -0.27
C PHE A 649 -24.96 11.36 -1.68
N HIS A 650 -24.14 10.89 -2.61
CA HIS A 650 -24.61 10.26 -3.84
C HIS A 650 -24.82 8.77 -3.57
N ASP A 651 -26.08 8.32 -3.56
CA ASP A 651 -26.49 6.92 -3.36
C ASP A 651 -26.24 6.10 -4.64
N ILE A 652 -25.30 5.14 -4.60
CA ILE A 652 -24.96 4.31 -5.76
C ILE A 652 -25.84 3.06 -5.77
N THR A 653 -26.87 3.09 -6.61
CA THR A 653 -27.93 2.07 -6.62
C THR A 653 -27.80 1.03 -7.74
N SER A 654 -26.65 0.98 -8.42
CA SER A 654 -26.41 0.01 -9.50
C SER A 654 -24.92 -0.33 -9.68
N GLY A 655 -24.66 -1.55 -10.15
CA GLY A 655 -23.33 -2.17 -10.20
C GLY A 655 -23.24 -3.37 -9.27
N ASN A 656 -22.04 -3.98 -9.20
CA ASN A 656 -21.71 -5.10 -8.32
C ASN A 656 -20.18 -5.22 -8.20
N ASN A 657 -19.69 -5.94 -7.19
CA ASN A 657 -18.26 -6.21 -7.00
C ASN A 657 -17.85 -7.70 -7.22
N ILE A 658 -18.50 -8.36 -8.19
CA ILE A 658 -18.18 -9.73 -8.62
C ILE A 658 -16.99 -9.67 -9.61
N SER A 659 -15.78 -9.53 -9.06
CA SER A 659 -14.53 -9.35 -9.80
C SER A 659 -14.12 -10.54 -10.70
N THR A 660 -14.62 -11.74 -10.40
CA THR A 660 -14.29 -12.97 -11.12
C THR A 660 -15.20 -13.17 -12.34
N PRO A 661 -14.67 -13.24 -13.58
CA PRO A 661 -15.50 -13.38 -14.78
C PRO A 661 -16.33 -14.68 -14.77
N GLY A 662 -17.66 -14.55 -14.74
CA GLY A 662 -18.59 -15.68 -14.64
C GLY A 662 -18.73 -16.27 -13.23
N GLY A 663 -18.14 -15.63 -12.21
CA GLY A 663 -18.39 -15.94 -10.81
C GLY A 663 -19.79 -15.51 -10.35
N SER A 664 -20.17 -15.99 -9.16
CA SER A 664 -21.42 -15.64 -8.47
C SER A 664 -21.20 -14.99 -7.11
N ASN A 665 -19.95 -14.82 -6.69
CA ASN A 665 -19.58 -14.49 -5.32
C ASN A 665 -19.22 -13.01 -5.23
N GLY A 666 -20.10 -12.26 -4.59
CA GLY A 666 -20.00 -10.82 -4.39
C GLY A 666 -21.38 -10.20 -4.21
N TYR A 667 -21.40 -8.87 -4.16
CA TYR A 667 -22.57 -8.10 -3.77
C TYR A 667 -23.00 -7.14 -4.88
N PHE A 668 -24.27 -6.78 -4.86
CA PHE A 668 -24.88 -5.82 -5.78
C PHE A 668 -25.11 -4.50 -5.04
N ALA A 669 -24.97 -3.41 -5.78
CA ALA A 669 -25.28 -2.08 -5.27
C ALA A 669 -26.79 -1.86 -5.10
N GLY A 670 -27.22 -0.99 -4.20
CA GLY A 670 -28.64 -0.75 -3.95
C GLY A 670 -28.95 0.36 -2.93
N PRO A 671 -30.21 0.81 -2.82
CA PRO A 671 -30.56 2.02 -2.07
C PRO A 671 -30.14 2.02 -0.60
N GLY A 672 -29.30 2.98 -0.22
CA GLY A 672 -28.89 3.23 1.16
C GLY A 672 -27.47 2.75 1.48
N TRP A 673 -27.35 1.63 2.22
CA TRP A 673 -26.05 1.02 2.52
C TRP A 673 -25.91 -0.33 1.81
N ASP A 674 -24.81 -0.54 1.09
CA ASP A 674 -24.47 -1.82 0.48
C ASP A 674 -22.98 -2.21 0.59
N TYR A 675 -22.71 -3.50 0.37
CA TYR A 675 -21.37 -4.11 0.43
C TYR A 675 -20.44 -3.76 -0.74
N THR A 676 -20.81 -2.82 -1.61
CA THR A 676 -20.02 -2.40 -2.78
C THR A 676 -19.56 -0.95 -2.66
N THR A 677 -20.40 -0.07 -2.10
CA THR A 677 -20.11 1.37 -1.95
C THR A 677 -20.36 1.95 -0.56
N GLY A 678 -20.79 1.13 0.40
CA GLY A 678 -21.15 1.59 1.73
C GLY A 678 -22.36 2.51 1.63
N TRP A 679 -22.28 3.72 2.19
CA TRP A 679 -23.31 4.77 2.02
C TRP A 679 -23.24 5.54 0.69
N GLY A 680 -22.28 5.22 -0.18
CA GLY A 680 -21.98 5.98 -1.40
C GLY A 680 -20.95 7.09 -1.19
N SER A 681 -20.89 8.05 -2.12
CA SER A 681 -19.87 9.12 -2.11
C SER A 681 -20.35 10.40 -1.45
N LEU A 682 -19.48 11.08 -0.68
CA LEU A 682 -19.89 12.20 0.19
C LEU A 682 -19.89 13.55 -0.54
N VAL A 683 -21.02 14.26 -0.49
CA VAL A 683 -21.17 15.64 -0.97
C VAL A 683 -20.70 16.61 0.11
N ALA A 684 -19.43 17.03 0.02
CA ALA A 684 -18.71 17.60 1.17
C ALA A 684 -19.30 18.90 1.73
N ASP A 685 -19.80 19.82 0.88
CA ASP A 685 -20.39 21.09 1.33
C ASP A 685 -21.82 20.98 1.89
N GLN A 686 -22.51 19.86 1.67
CA GLN A 686 -23.76 19.53 2.36
C GLN A 686 -23.45 18.83 3.69
N ALA A 687 -22.55 17.84 3.66
CA ALA A 687 -22.16 17.05 4.83
C ALA A 687 -21.52 17.90 5.95
N VAL A 688 -20.72 18.93 5.61
CA VAL A 688 -20.05 19.80 6.60
C VAL A 688 -21.02 20.44 7.60
N ASN A 689 -22.28 20.69 7.22
CA ASN A 689 -23.27 21.37 8.06
C ASN A 689 -23.91 20.44 9.11
N HIS A 690 -23.73 19.13 8.96
CA HIS A 690 -24.47 18.10 9.73
C HIS A 690 -23.54 17.06 10.39
N ILE A 691 -22.25 17.05 10.05
CA ILE A 691 -21.21 16.39 10.84
C ILE A 691 -21.01 17.17 12.15
N HIS A 692 -21.11 16.49 13.28
CA HIS A 692 -20.82 17.04 14.62
C HIS A 692 -19.78 16.16 15.31
#